data_AF-A0A8H7P283-F1
#
_entry.id   AF-A0A8H7P283-F1
#
_cell.length_a   1.000
_cell.length_b   1.000
_cell.length_c   1.000
_cell.angle_alpha   90.00
_cell.angle_beta   90.00
_cell.angle_gamma   90.00
#
_symmetry.space_group_name_H-M   'P 1'
#
loop_
_entity.id
_entity.type
_entity.pdbx_description
1 polymer ?
#
loop_
_entity_poly.entity_id
_entity_poly.type
_entity_poly.pdbx_seq_one_letter_code
_entity_poly.pdbx_strand_id
1 'polypeptide(L)'
;MEKDVTNLDELQAQYEETLYKLTNAEIQVEELKAQLDDALGAEEMLVQLTERNLMLGEKIEEMRITIEDLEALKELNDELEENHMETEKTMQEDLDARDAQIREQASKINALEEACQDLESTIMQFRELVLQLQTELDSLRAETQTAQHESATAASQTAAMMSLNLKLQSSASKNQARYIDLEVKKIEAREARELLNIIQPYLPQVYVESDMDATNCYLLFQRLALKVDLVNTVVAQTHNLPDSLSGPVSDVMVGVCEMRGRLSSLSTTCRRFAAILRKCDVESFLNIGRIYPEIAPMEKRIDMHIDLLRREEFRELECVNDALKMQSQFDHLAETYFNEYEFDLGERELGLALAIDHDLDTFAASIGLIKTAVSAIMKDEDVDLKIGDVDTEAEFFAPLQGLLDQCRSAKVLSRKLTKRLDDLTQDSAALKVHLVPQLQALNNIVPELLNFGISLAGRNVMPYLNDVRSAKAPFKLSTVLSYVKETAASTVGKDRKDDITSWESVSEFFNQVMKDAGALIPLVLETENIVKVSGTAPWVLRIEDIKAAIAINVEAERKVAQLNDEMQALVRTLKSKDQHIQESSVKIELMDRRMEAVKKQADTIIDLENELNKARKQERAYEEAMEQLQADLDSLEQDNAKLKTMANNAERQPSAAQPVEPESVPIEGSLETSYLLEQLDALRGTVRFLRTENSYLRGQDLLKEIGSLPPLSVSITRQPTPELVSSSLSDSDSDSDDLSSPPTLRTLSAESKLLYREVIKYTCSPRVVDLSAVRARRAEDGDKGVRPWIPKKKTPAYHVWERKMQGERLGKKLHGLLERTSALAASR
;
A
#
# COMPACT_ATOMS: atom_id res chain seq x y z
N MET A 1 124.11 72.49 -21.08
CA MET A 1 123.59 72.63 -22.45
C MET A 1 123.47 71.25 -23.08
N GLU A 2 124.46 70.75 -23.83
CA GLU A 2 124.31 69.48 -24.59
C GLU A 2 123.92 68.28 -23.72
N LYS A 3 124.59 68.06 -22.59
CA LYS A 3 124.22 67.00 -21.61
C LYS A 3 122.82 67.14 -21.01
N ASP A 4 122.29 68.35 -20.94
CA ASP A 4 120.96 68.59 -20.35
C ASP A 4 119.87 68.34 -21.41
N VAL A 5 120.19 68.56 -22.69
CA VAL A 5 119.34 68.17 -23.82
C VAL A 5 119.30 66.65 -23.94
N THR A 6 120.43 65.95 -23.94
CA THR A 6 120.43 64.47 -24.03
C THR A 6 119.68 63.81 -22.87
N ASN A 7 119.81 64.34 -21.65
CA ASN A 7 119.05 63.84 -20.50
C ASN A 7 117.53 64.10 -20.63
N LEU A 8 117.13 65.19 -21.31
CA LEU A 8 115.72 65.52 -21.55
C LEU A 8 115.16 64.66 -22.69
N ASP A 9 115.94 64.40 -23.74
CA ASP A 9 115.61 63.44 -24.81
C ASP A 9 115.47 62.00 -24.25
N GLU A 10 116.38 61.57 -23.37
CA GLU A 10 116.28 60.27 -22.67
C GLU A 10 115.04 60.19 -21.76
N LEU A 11 114.74 61.25 -21.01
CA LEU A 11 113.56 61.30 -20.15
C LEU A 11 112.27 61.35 -20.96
N GLN A 12 112.26 62.04 -22.10
CA GLN A 12 111.13 62.08 -23.02
C GLN A 12 110.92 60.70 -23.68
N ALA A 13 111.98 60.01 -24.10
CA ALA A 13 111.88 58.65 -24.61
C ALA A 13 111.33 57.66 -23.56
N GLN A 14 111.76 57.77 -22.30
CA GLN A 14 111.19 56.98 -21.20
C GLN A 14 109.73 57.35 -20.89
N TYR A 15 109.37 58.63 -21.01
CA TYR A 15 107.99 59.09 -20.88
C TYR A 15 107.11 58.52 -22.00
N GLU A 16 107.53 58.61 -23.26
CA GLU A 16 106.84 58.04 -24.42
C GLU A 16 106.72 56.51 -24.32
N GLU A 17 107.77 55.81 -23.87
CA GLU A 17 107.73 54.35 -23.65
C GLU A 17 106.77 53.97 -22.51
N THR A 18 106.74 54.73 -21.41
CA THR A 18 105.80 54.47 -20.30
C THR A 18 104.36 54.84 -20.63
N LEU A 19 104.14 55.87 -21.45
CA LEU A 19 102.82 56.25 -21.97
C LEU A 19 102.30 55.20 -22.98
N TYR A 20 103.18 54.63 -23.81
CA TYR A 20 102.85 53.50 -24.69
C TYR A 20 102.52 52.23 -23.89
N LYS A 21 103.28 51.93 -22.82
CA LYS A 21 102.98 50.80 -21.91
C LYS A 21 101.67 51.02 -21.14
N LEU A 22 101.39 52.24 -20.70
CA LEU A 22 100.14 52.60 -20.01
C LEU A 22 98.94 52.41 -20.94
N THR A 23 98.95 53.03 -22.12
CA THR A 23 97.85 52.93 -23.10
C THR A 23 97.62 51.48 -23.57
N ASN A 24 98.68 50.70 -23.77
CA ASN A 24 98.54 49.28 -24.11
C ASN A 24 97.97 48.44 -22.94
N ALA A 25 98.24 48.82 -21.68
CA ALA A 25 97.61 48.20 -20.51
C ALA A 25 96.16 48.66 -20.30
N GLU A 26 95.83 49.92 -20.59
CA GLU A 26 94.46 50.45 -20.58
C GLU A 26 93.59 49.72 -21.61
N ILE A 27 94.10 49.52 -22.84
CA ILE A 27 93.44 48.71 -23.89
C ILE A 27 93.21 47.27 -23.41
N GLN A 28 94.20 46.62 -22.80
CA GLN A 28 94.03 45.27 -22.24
C GLN A 28 93.01 45.22 -21.10
N VAL A 29 92.90 46.27 -20.29
CA VAL A 29 91.88 46.37 -19.23
C VAL A 29 90.48 46.62 -19.81
N GLU A 30 90.34 47.34 -20.92
CA GLU A 30 89.05 47.46 -21.63
C GLU A 30 88.66 46.15 -22.34
N GLU A 31 89.61 45.46 -22.96
CA GLU A 31 89.38 44.16 -23.61
C GLU A 31 89.00 43.07 -22.60
N LEU A 32 89.63 43.05 -21.41
CA LEU A 32 89.26 42.15 -20.31
C LEU A 32 87.91 42.50 -19.66
N LYS A 33 87.49 43.78 -19.66
CA LYS A 33 86.14 44.17 -19.23
C LYS A 33 85.09 43.68 -20.22
N ALA A 34 85.31 43.87 -21.52
CA ALA A 34 84.41 43.35 -22.55
C ALA A 34 84.25 41.83 -22.46
N GLN A 35 85.34 41.09 -22.25
CA GLN A 35 85.28 39.64 -22.01
C GLN A 35 84.55 39.25 -20.72
N LEU A 36 84.60 40.09 -19.67
CA LEU A 36 83.84 39.87 -18.42
C LEU A 36 82.35 40.15 -18.61
N ASP A 37 81.99 41.22 -19.31
CA ASP A 37 80.59 41.57 -19.62
C ASP A 37 79.95 40.53 -20.56
N ASP A 38 80.68 40.04 -21.56
CA ASP A 38 80.27 38.91 -22.41
C ASP A 38 80.10 37.61 -21.60
N ALA A 39 80.97 37.35 -20.63
CA ALA A 39 80.86 36.18 -19.75
C ALA A 39 79.66 36.27 -18.80
N LEU A 40 79.37 37.45 -18.25
CA LEU A 40 78.18 37.70 -17.43
C LEU A 40 76.90 37.55 -18.26
N GLY A 41 76.86 38.06 -19.49
CA GLY A 41 75.74 37.84 -20.41
C GLY A 41 75.54 36.36 -20.77
N ALA A 42 76.63 35.60 -20.90
CA ALA A 42 76.56 34.15 -21.09
C ALA A 42 76.05 33.41 -19.84
N GLU A 43 76.39 33.87 -18.62
CA GLU A 43 75.87 33.35 -17.36
C GLU A 43 74.37 33.64 -17.20
N GLU A 44 73.91 34.87 -17.46
CA GLU A 44 72.47 35.22 -17.42
C GLU A 44 71.65 34.38 -18.41
N MET A 45 72.15 34.17 -19.63
CA MET A 45 71.51 33.28 -20.61
C MET A 45 71.47 31.83 -20.14
N LEU A 46 72.54 31.35 -19.49
CA LEU A 46 72.59 30.01 -18.89
C LEU A 46 71.56 29.86 -17.77
N VAL A 47 71.44 30.83 -16.87
CA VAL A 47 70.44 30.83 -15.78
C VAL A 47 69.04 30.73 -16.37
N GLN A 48 68.67 31.60 -17.32
CA GLN A 48 67.37 31.57 -18.00
C GLN A 48 67.11 30.24 -18.73
N LEU A 49 68.14 29.64 -19.34
CA LEU A 49 68.04 28.31 -19.96
C LEU A 49 67.86 27.19 -18.93
N THR A 50 68.50 27.26 -17.76
CA THR A 50 68.31 26.25 -16.70
C THR A 50 66.94 26.35 -16.04
N GLU A 51 66.47 27.56 -15.73
CA GLU A 51 65.11 27.80 -15.21
C GLU A 51 64.04 27.34 -16.20
N ARG A 52 64.21 27.64 -17.50
CA ARG A 52 63.30 27.17 -18.54
C ARG A 52 63.32 25.64 -18.70
N ASN A 53 64.48 24.99 -18.59
CA ASN A 53 64.55 23.53 -18.61
C ASN A 53 63.93 22.90 -17.36
N LEU A 54 64.06 23.51 -16.18
CA LEU A 54 63.40 23.06 -14.96
C LEU A 54 61.88 23.11 -15.10
N MET A 55 61.31 24.25 -15.48
CA MET A 55 59.86 24.39 -15.68
C MET A 55 59.31 23.47 -16.80
N LEU A 56 60.10 23.19 -17.83
CA LEU A 56 59.72 22.20 -18.86
C LEU A 56 59.80 20.76 -18.32
N GLY A 57 60.77 20.45 -17.47
CA GLY A 57 60.87 19.16 -16.78
C GLY A 57 59.72 18.91 -15.82
N GLU A 58 59.42 19.87 -14.94
CA GLU A 58 58.27 19.84 -14.03
C GLU A 58 56.96 19.64 -14.80
N LYS A 59 56.77 20.35 -15.92
CA LYS A 59 55.57 20.19 -16.76
C LYS A 59 55.52 18.85 -17.51
N ILE A 60 56.66 18.28 -17.89
CA ILE A 60 56.72 16.93 -18.45
C ILE A 60 56.31 15.89 -17.40
N GLU A 61 56.70 16.08 -16.13
CA GLU A 61 56.31 15.17 -15.04
C GLU A 61 54.83 15.31 -14.65
N GLU A 62 54.29 16.55 -14.61
CA GLU A 62 52.85 16.83 -14.49
C GLU A 62 52.06 16.09 -15.60
N MET A 63 52.51 16.20 -16.85
CA MET A 63 51.88 15.50 -17.97
C MET A 63 52.02 13.97 -17.89
N ARG A 64 53.12 13.44 -17.35
CA ARG A 64 53.29 11.99 -17.12
C ARG A 64 52.28 11.46 -16.12
N ILE A 65 52.16 12.11 -14.96
CA ILE A 65 51.21 11.70 -13.91
C ILE A 65 49.78 11.72 -14.46
N THR A 66 49.39 12.77 -15.19
CA THR A 66 48.05 12.83 -15.81
C THR A 66 47.83 11.80 -16.92
N ILE A 67 48.88 11.30 -17.59
CA ILE A 67 48.77 10.18 -18.53
C ILE A 67 48.59 8.87 -17.77
N GLU A 68 49.37 8.62 -16.71
CA GLU A 68 49.26 7.41 -15.88
C GLU A 68 47.88 7.31 -15.20
N ASP A 69 47.33 8.42 -14.69
CA ASP A 69 45.96 8.51 -14.17
C ASP A 69 44.89 8.20 -15.25
N LEU A 70 45.08 8.69 -16.48
CA LEU A 70 44.16 8.45 -17.60
C LEU A 70 44.26 7.02 -18.15
N GLU A 71 45.44 6.41 -18.14
CA GLU A 71 45.64 5.01 -18.51
C GLU A 71 45.01 4.07 -17.48
N ALA A 72 45.13 4.35 -16.18
CA ALA A 72 44.45 3.60 -15.12
C ALA A 72 42.91 3.74 -15.18
N LEU A 73 42.39 4.94 -15.47
CA LEU A 73 40.96 5.14 -15.71
C LEU A 73 40.45 4.41 -16.96
N LYS A 74 41.29 4.29 -17.99
CA LYS A 74 40.97 3.51 -19.20
C LYS A 74 40.94 2.01 -18.88
N GLU A 75 41.93 1.49 -18.16
CA GLU A 75 41.99 0.06 -17.78
C GLU A 75 40.75 -0.35 -16.96
N LEU A 76 40.35 0.46 -15.97
CA LEU A 76 39.12 0.24 -15.20
C LEU A 76 37.84 0.33 -16.05
N ASN A 77 37.81 1.18 -17.08
CA ASN A 77 36.68 1.26 -18.00
C ASN A 77 36.63 0.05 -18.96
N ASP A 78 37.77 -0.42 -19.45
CA ASP A 78 37.87 -1.65 -20.26
C ASP A 78 37.38 -2.87 -19.45
N GLU A 79 37.81 -3.02 -18.19
CA GLU A 79 37.33 -4.08 -17.28
C GLU A 79 35.80 -4.00 -17.07
N LEU A 80 35.27 -2.79 -16.87
CA LEU A 80 33.83 -2.58 -16.66
C LEU A 80 33.01 -2.88 -17.94
N GLU A 81 33.54 -2.59 -19.13
CA GLU A 81 32.93 -2.96 -20.41
C GLU A 81 32.95 -4.48 -20.63
N GLU A 82 34.03 -5.18 -20.28
CA GLU A 82 34.09 -6.66 -20.35
C GLU A 82 33.08 -7.32 -19.40
N ASN A 83 32.96 -6.84 -18.15
CA ASN A 83 31.94 -7.30 -17.21
C ASN A 83 30.50 -7.03 -17.71
N HIS A 84 30.28 -5.90 -18.40
CA HIS A 84 28.98 -5.61 -19.01
C HIS A 84 28.67 -6.53 -20.20
N MET A 85 29.65 -6.84 -21.05
CA MET A 85 29.47 -7.81 -22.14
C MET A 85 29.21 -9.24 -21.63
N GLU A 86 29.87 -9.69 -20.56
CA GLU A 86 29.58 -11.01 -19.96
C GLU A 86 28.19 -11.07 -19.30
N THR A 87 27.76 -10.00 -18.63
CA THR A 87 26.42 -9.94 -18.03
C THR A 87 25.30 -9.82 -19.06
N GLU A 88 25.50 -9.07 -20.16
CA GLU A 88 24.56 -9.06 -21.29
C GLU A 88 24.46 -10.45 -21.94
N LYS A 89 25.62 -11.07 -22.23
CA LYS A 89 25.67 -12.40 -22.84
C LYS A 89 24.98 -13.47 -21.99
N THR A 90 25.22 -13.50 -20.68
CA THR A 90 24.59 -14.48 -19.78
C THR A 90 23.07 -14.26 -19.67
N MET A 91 22.59 -13.01 -19.70
CA MET A 91 21.15 -12.73 -19.81
C MET A 91 20.56 -13.20 -21.15
N GLN A 92 21.28 -13.06 -22.26
CA GLN A 92 20.83 -13.57 -23.57
C GLN A 92 20.79 -15.10 -23.63
N GLU A 93 21.79 -15.79 -23.04
CA GLU A 93 21.77 -17.26 -22.91
C GLU A 93 20.58 -17.74 -22.05
N ASP A 94 20.22 -17.00 -21.00
CA ASP A 94 19.05 -17.31 -20.16
C ASP A 94 17.72 -17.04 -20.92
N LEU A 95 17.63 -15.98 -21.73
CA LEU A 95 16.48 -15.71 -22.61
C LEU A 95 16.27 -16.82 -23.65
N ASP A 96 17.32 -17.21 -24.37
CA ASP A 96 17.28 -18.30 -25.36
C ASP A 96 16.82 -19.63 -24.71
N ALA A 97 17.25 -19.89 -23.47
CA ALA A 97 16.82 -21.04 -22.69
C ALA A 97 15.33 -20.98 -22.25
N ARG A 98 14.78 -19.78 -21.98
CA ARG A 98 13.34 -19.61 -21.73
C ARG A 98 12.52 -19.76 -23.01
N ASP A 99 12.96 -19.21 -24.12
CA ASP A 99 12.28 -19.37 -25.41
C ASP A 99 12.30 -20.82 -25.90
N ALA A 100 13.34 -21.60 -25.56
CA ALA A 100 13.34 -23.05 -25.75
C ALA A 100 12.26 -23.74 -24.89
N GLN A 101 12.16 -23.42 -23.59
CA GLN A 101 11.14 -23.97 -22.69
C GLN A 101 9.71 -23.60 -23.13
N ILE A 102 9.48 -22.36 -23.58
CA ILE A 102 8.18 -21.89 -24.07
C ILE A 102 7.77 -22.69 -25.32
N ARG A 103 8.68 -22.88 -26.28
CA ARG A 103 8.44 -23.71 -27.48
C ARG A 103 8.15 -25.17 -27.14
N GLU A 104 8.85 -25.75 -26.16
CA GLU A 104 8.58 -27.11 -25.68
C GLU A 104 7.18 -27.23 -25.07
N GLN A 105 6.79 -26.31 -24.17
CA GLN A 105 5.45 -26.35 -23.56
C GLN A 105 4.34 -26.09 -24.61
N ALA A 106 4.55 -25.19 -25.57
CA ALA A 106 3.60 -24.98 -26.68
C ALA A 106 3.42 -26.25 -27.53
N SER A 107 4.52 -26.92 -27.91
CA SER A 107 4.45 -28.20 -28.62
C SER A 107 3.71 -29.28 -27.83
N LYS A 108 3.88 -29.29 -26.50
CA LYS A 108 3.23 -30.23 -25.59
C LYS A 108 1.74 -29.93 -25.38
N ILE A 109 1.34 -28.66 -25.40
CA ILE A 109 -0.06 -28.24 -25.37
C ILE A 109 -0.75 -28.72 -26.65
N ASN A 110 -0.20 -28.42 -27.83
CA ASN A 110 -0.77 -28.85 -29.11
C ASN A 110 -0.98 -30.38 -29.17
N ALA A 111 0.00 -31.18 -28.71
CA ALA A 111 -0.11 -32.64 -28.67
C ALA A 111 -1.15 -33.17 -27.66
N LEU A 112 -1.46 -32.41 -26.60
CA LEU A 112 -2.55 -32.73 -25.68
C LEU A 112 -3.92 -32.29 -26.22
N GLU A 113 -3.98 -31.20 -26.99
CA GLU A 113 -5.19 -30.74 -27.67
C GLU A 113 -5.60 -31.72 -28.79
N GLU A 114 -4.65 -32.18 -29.61
CA GLU A 114 -4.85 -33.23 -30.61
C GLU A 114 -5.36 -34.54 -29.98
N ALA A 115 -4.74 -35.00 -28.88
CA ALA A 115 -5.20 -36.17 -28.13
C ALA A 115 -6.59 -35.99 -27.50
N CYS A 116 -6.95 -34.77 -27.06
CA CYS A 116 -8.30 -34.46 -26.62
C CYS A 116 -9.31 -34.52 -27.77
N GLN A 117 -8.96 -34.00 -28.95
CA GLN A 117 -9.82 -34.02 -30.14
C GLN A 117 -10.09 -35.45 -30.64
N ASP A 118 -9.08 -36.34 -30.60
CA ASP A 118 -9.26 -37.78 -30.87
C ASP A 118 -10.20 -38.45 -29.86
N LEU A 119 -10.07 -38.12 -28.57
CA LEU A 119 -10.97 -38.62 -27.52
C LEU A 119 -12.40 -38.09 -27.69
N GLU A 120 -12.59 -36.84 -28.09
CA GLU A 120 -13.91 -36.27 -28.41
C GLU A 120 -14.54 -36.94 -29.64
N SER A 121 -13.77 -37.14 -30.72
CA SER A 121 -14.18 -37.91 -31.90
C SER A 121 -14.63 -39.33 -31.52
N THR A 122 -13.85 -40.00 -30.68
CA THR A 122 -14.17 -41.33 -30.14
C THR A 122 -15.44 -41.32 -29.29
N ILE A 123 -15.64 -40.29 -28.46
CA ILE A 123 -16.86 -40.10 -27.66
C ILE A 123 -18.09 -39.86 -28.55
N MET A 124 -17.95 -39.13 -29.67
CA MET A 124 -19.05 -38.95 -30.62
C MET A 124 -19.44 -40.25 -31.33
N GLN A 125 -18.46 -41.07 -31.74
CA GLN A 125 -18.71 -42.41 -32.28
C GLN A 125 -19.43 -43.32 -31.26
N PHE A 126 -19.02 -43.30 -29.99
CA PHE A 126 -19.74 -44.01 -28.93
C PHE A 126 -21.15 -43.47 -28.67
N ARG A 127 -21.38 -42.15 -28.77
CA ARG A 127 -22.72 -41.56 -28.66
C ARG A 127 -23.61 -41.96 -29.83
N GLU A 128 -23.09 -41.98 -31.05
CA GLU A 128 -23.83 -42.42 -32.23
C GLU A 128 -24.19 -43.91 -32.11
N LEU A 129 -23.25 -44.78 -31.73
CA LEU A 129 -23.50 -46.20 -31.50
C LEU A 129 -24.54 -46.43 -30.39
N VAL A 130 -24.47 -45.69 -29.28
CA VAL A 130 -25.48 -45.77 -28.20
C VAL A 130 -26.84 -45.28 -28.68
N LEU A 131 -26.90 -44.25 -29.55
CA LEU A 131 -28.15 -43.77 -30.14
C LEU A 131 -28.73 -44.80 -31.13
N GLN A 132 -27.90 -45.45 -31.95
CA GLN A 132 -28.31 -46.55 -32.83
C GLN A 132 -28.87 -47.73 -32.02
N LEU A 133 -28.18 -48.18 -30.96
CA LEU A 133 -28.67 -49.26 -30.08
C LEU A 133 -29.94 -48.86 -29.31
N GLN A 134 -30.13 -47.58 -29.00
CA GLN A 134 -31.37 -47.07 -28.40
C GLN A 134 -32.52 -47.05 -29.41
N THR A 135 -32.30 -46.60 -30.65
CA THR A 135 -33.34 -46.62 -31.69
C THR A 135 -33.68 -48.03 -32.15
N GLU A 136 -32.74 -48.98 -32.13
CA GLU A 136 -33.04 -50.41 -32.29
C GLU A 136 -33.93 -50.93 -31.16
N LEU A 137 -33.57 -50.68 -29.89
CA LEU A 137 -34.38 -51.04 -28.72
C LEU A 137 -35.79 -50.43 -28.76
N ASP A 138 -35.89 -49.16 -29.14
CA ASP A 138 -37.17 -48.46 -29.24
C ASP A 138 -37.97 -48.87 -30.50
N SER A 139 -37.32 -49.35 -31.57
CA SER A 139 -38.00 -49.99 -32.70
C SER A 139 -38.63 -51.33 -32.31
N LEU A 140 -37.91 -52.17 -31.55
CA LEU A 140 -38.43 -53.44 -31.02
C LEU A 140 -39.56 -53.21 -30.00
N ARG A 141 -39.46 -52.15 -29.19
CA ARG A 141 -40.57 -51.69 -28.33
C ARG A 141 -41.75 -51.17 -29.16
N ALA A 142 -41.51 -50.47 -30.27
CA ALA A 142 -42.56 -49.99 -31.16
C ALA A 142 -43.27 -51.13 -31.92
N GLU A 143 -42.55 -52.17 -32.36
CA GLU A 143 -43.18 -53.40 -32.88
C GLU A 143 -44.02 -54.10 -31.80
N THR A 144 -43.56 -54.10 -30.55
CA THR A 144 -44.32 -54.65 -29.42
C THR A 144 -45.56 -53.79 -29.07
N GLN A 145 -45.47 -52.46 -29.19
CA GLN A 145 -46.54 -51.50 -28.86
C GLN A 145 -47.53 -51.26 -30.00
N THR A 146 -47.14 -51.43 -31.27
CA THR A 146 -48.06 -51.28 -32.42
C THR A 146 -49.14 -52.37 -32.45
N ALA A 147 -48.91 -53.51 -31.80
CA ALA A 147 -49.93 -54.51 -31.48
C ALA A 147 -50.98 -54.03 -30.43
N GLN A 148 -50.76 -52.90 -29.75
CA GLN A 148 -51.63 -52.33 -28.72
C GLN A 148 -51.99 -50.84 -28.97
N HIS A 149 -52.29 -50.51 -30.23
CA HIS A 149 -53.49 -49.74 -30.61
C HIS A 149 -54.01 -48.65 -29.64
N GLU A 150 -53.40 -47.45 -29.61
CA GLU A 150 -54.05 -46.14 -29.32
C GLU A 150 -53.02 -44.98 -29.41
N SER A 151 -52.93 -44.28 -30.56
CA SER A 151 -51.83 -43.34 -30.83
C SER A 151 -52.26 -41.97 -31.38
N ALA A 152 -52.74 -41.10 -30.49
CA ALA A 152 -52.93 -39.66 -30.79
C ALA A 152 -52.62 -38.78 -29.56
N THR A 153 -53.23 -39.08 -28.41
CA THR A 153 -52.99 -38.37 -27.13
C THR A 153 -51.58 -38.62 -26.59
N ALA A 154 -51.08 -39.86 -26.67
CA ALA A 154 -49.75 -40.24 -26.21
C ALA A 154 -48.62 -39.50 -26.95
N ALA A 155 -48.75 -39.28 -28.26
CA ALA A 155 -47.78 -38.53 -29.05
C ALA A 155 -47.67 -37.06 -28.59
N SER A 156 -48.81 -36.42 -28.29
CA SER A 156 -48.84 -35.06 -27.74
C SER A 156 -48.21 -34.98 -26.35
N GLN A 157 -48.46 -35.97 -25.48
CA GLN A 157 -47.88 -36.00 -24.13
C GLN A 157 -46.37 -36.29 -24.16
N THR A 158 -45.91 -37.17 -25.05
CA THR A 158 -44.48 -37.46 -25.24
C THR A 158 -43.75 -36.25 -25.82
N ALA A 159 -44.33 -35.55 -26.80
CA ALA A 159 -43.77 -34.29 -27.32
C ALA A 159 -43.72 -33.20 -26.24
N ALA A 160 -44.77 -33.07 -25.42
CA ALA A 160 -44.77 -32.13 -24.29
C ALA A 160 -43.68 -32.48 -23.27
N MET A 161 -43.54 -33.75 -22.88
CA MET A 161 -42.52 -34.24 -21.94
C MET A 161 -41.10 -34.06 -22.50
N MET A 162 -40.89 -34.31 -23.80
CA MET A 162 -39.61 -34.04 -24.48
C MET A 162 -39.29 -32.54 -24.47
N SER A 163 -40.27 -31.67 -24.76
CA SER A 163 -40.09 -30.21 -24.69
C SER A 163 -39.77 -29.72 -23.27
N LEU A 164 -40.36 -30.36 -22.25
CA LEU A 164 -40.09 -30.07 -20.85
C LEU A 164 -38.68 -30.54 -20.45
N ASN A 165 -38.24 -31.71 -20.92
CA ASN A 165 -36.90 -32.23 -20.70
C ASN A 165 -35.84 -31.32 -21.37
N LEU A 166 -36.08 -30.87 -22.61
CA LEU A 166 -35.22 -29.89 -23.29
C LEU A 166 -35.19 -28.52 -22.56
N LYS A 167 -36.32 -28.07 -22.00
CA LYS A 167 -36.36 -26.87 -21.14
C LYS A 167 -35.59 -27.07 -19.82
N LEU A 168 -35.67 -28.25 -19.21
CA LEU A 168 -34.91 -28.60 -18.00
C LEU A 168 -33.41 -28.70 -18.28
N GLN A 169 -32.99 -29.34 -19.37
CA GLN A 169 -31.58 -29.43 -19.77
C GLN A 169 -31.00 -28.06 -20.12
N SER A 170 -31.72 -27.24 -20.90
CA SER A 170 -31.28 -25.87 -21.22
C SER A 170 -31.32 -24.93 -20.01
N SER A 171 -32.22 -25.14 -19.05
CA SER A 171 -32.19 -24.45 -17.75
C SER A 171 -30.99 -24.87 -16.90
N ALA A 172 -30.71 -26.18 -16.79
CA ALA A 172 -29.56 -26.71 -16.07
C ALA A 172 -28.23 -26.21 -16.68
N SER A 173 -28.11 -26.20 -18.02
CA SER A 173 -26.96 -25.65 -18.74
C SER A 173 -26.79 -24.15 -18.48
N LYS A 174 -27.86 -23.35 -18.55
CA LYS A 174 -27.82 -21.91 -18.23
C LYS A 174 -27.46 -21.65 -16.77
N ASN A 175 -27.92 -22.49 -15.84
CA ASN A 175 -27.58 -22.39 -14.42
C ASN A 175 -26.11 -22.80 -14.17
N GLN A 176 -25.59 -23.79 -14.88
CA GLN A 176 -24.18 -24.18 -14.84
C GLN A 176 -23.28 -23.06 -15.38
N ALA A 177 -23.63 -22.44 -16.51
CA ALA A 177 -22.91 -21.28 -17.05
C ALA A 177 -22.89 -20.13 -16.03
N ARG A 178 -24.07 -19.71 -15.54
CA ARG A 178 -24.19 -18.67 -14.50
C ARG A 178 -23.42 -19.00 -13.21
N TYR A 179 -23.32 -20.27 -12.83
CA TYR A 179 -22.54 -20.70 -11.67
C TYR A 179 -21.02 -20.54 -11.92
N ILE A 180 -20.54 -20.90 -13.10
CA ILE A 180 -19.15 -20.70 -13.53
C ILE A 180 -18.84 -19.19 -13.57
N ASP A 181 -19.69 -18.39 -14.23
CA ASP A 181 -19.56 -16.93 -14.30
C ASP A 181 -19.48 -16.29 -12.91
N LEU A 182 -20.33 -16.75 -11.98
CA LEU A 182 -20.37 -16.26 -10.59
C LEU A 182 -19.10 -16.65 -9.82
N GLU A 183 -18.62 -17.89 -9.92
CA GLU A 183 -17.37 -18.30 -9.28
C GLU A 183 -16.15 -17.57 -9.88
N VAL A 184 -16.11 -17.33 -11.19
CA VAL A 184 -15.08 -16.48 -11.83
C VAL A 184 -15.12 -15.06 -11.28
N LYS A 185 -16.28 -14.40 -11.27
CA LYS A 185 -16.44 -13.05 -10.69
C LYS A 185 -16.15 -13.00 -9.19
N LYS A 186 -16.32 -14.10 -8.46
CA LYS A 186 -16.00 -14.30 -7.03
C LYS A 186 -14.53 -14.66 -6.77
N ILE A 187 -13.77 -15.04 -7.80
CA ILE A 187 -12.30 -15.10 -7.80
C ILE A 187 -11.75 -13.71 -8.08
N GLU A 188 -12.19 -13.05 -9.18
CA GLU A 188 -11.82 -11.67 -9.51
C GLU A 188 -12.05 -10.71 -8.33
N ALA A 189 -13.25 -10.73 -7.72
CA ALA A 189 -13.60 -9.89 -6.58
C ALA A 189 -12.91 -10.29 -5.25
N ARG A 190 -12.15 -11.38 -5.23
CA ARG A 190 -11.25 -11.75 -4.13
C ARG A 190 -9.84 -11.28 -4.41
N GLU A 191 -9.34 -11.51 -5.62
CA GLU A 191 -8.02 -11.06 -6.07
C GLU A 191 -7.91 -9.54 -6.08
N ALA A 192 -8.92 -8.82 -6.58
CA ALA A 192 -8.99 -7.37 -6.51
C ALA A 192 -9.06 -6.83 -5.06
N ARG A 193 -9.71 -7.55 -4.14
CA ARG A 193 -9.71 -7.19 -2.72
C ARG A 193 -8.37 -7.46 -2.06
N GLU A 194 -7.72 -8.58 -2.38
CA GLU A 194 -6.41 -8.90 -1.83
C GLU A 194 -5.32 -7.97 -2.38
N LEU A 195 -5.38 -7.61 -3.66
CA LEU A 195 -4.53 -6.57 -4.25
C LEU A 195 -4.75 -5.22 -3.56
N LEU A 196 -5.99 -4.85 -3.23
CA LEU A 196 -6.28 -3.64 -2.46
C LEU A 196 -5.74 -3.73 -1.02
N ASN A 197 -5.91 -4.88 -0.34
CA ASN A 197 -5.33 -5.15 0.99
C ASN A 197 -3.79 -5.06 0.97
N ILE A 198 -3.15 -5.47 -0.12
CA ILE A 198 -1.69 -5.40 -0.32
C ILE A 198 -1.26 -3.96 -0.62
N ILE A 199 -2.01 -3.21 -1.43
CA ILE A 199 -1.66 -1.82 -1.81
C ILE A 199 -1.92 -0.83 -0.66
N GLN A 200 -2.98 -1.03 0.13
CA GLN A 200 -3.42 -0.07 1.15
C GLN A 200 -2.33 0.32 2.18
N PRO A 201 -1.48 -0.61 2.69
CA PRO A 201 -0.34 -0.26 3.55
C PRO A 201 0.78 0.56 2.88
N TYR A 202 0.84 0.64 1.54
CA TYR A 202 1.79 1.50 0.82
C TYR A 202 1.21 2.90 0.53
N LEU A 203 -0.05 3.16 0.89
CA LEU A 203 -0.66 4.47 0.68
C LEU A 203 -0.13 5.48 1.73
N PRO A 204 0.18 6.73 1.34
CA PRO A 204 0.66 7.75 2.27
C PRO A 204 -0.34 8.01 3.40
N GLN A 205 0.16 8.17 4.64
CA GLN A 205 -0.67 8.41 5.82
C GLN A 205 -1.62 9.62 5.66
N VAL A 206 -1.18 10.68 4.95
CA VAL A 206 -1.99 11.85 4.61
C VAL A 206 -3.28 11.47 3.88
N TYR A 207 -3.22 10.55 2.92
CA TYR A 207 -4.41 10.05 2.21
C TYR A 207 -5.32 9.24 3.16
N VAL A 208 -4.72 8.39 4.02
CA VAL A 208 -5.47 7.57 4.98
C VAL A 208 -6.24 8.43 5.99
N GLU A 209 -5.67 9.56 6.43
CA GLU A 209 -6.26 10.44 7.44
C GLU A 209 -7.21 11.51 6.91
N SER A 210 -7.06 11.95 5.65
CA SER A 210 -7.87 13.06 5.10
C SER A 210 -8.72 12.75 3.87
N ASP A 211 -8.31 11.80 3.02
CA ASP A 211 -8.91 11.59 1.68
C ASP A 211 -9.63 10.23 1.54
N MET A 212 -9.33 9.27 2.43
CA MET A 212 -9.92 7.93 2.47
C MET A 212 -11.45 7.96 2.59
N ASP A 213 -11.98 8.78 3.50
CA ASP A 213 -13.43 8.85 3.75
C ASP A 213 -14.20 9.54 2.62
N ALA A 214 -13.59 10.50 1.90
CA ALA A 214 -14.15 11.06 0.68
C ALA A 214 -14.24 10.01 -0.45
N THR A 215 -13.18 9.21 -0.60
CA THR A 215 -13.16 8.09 -1.56
C THR A 215 -14.19 7.01 -1.18
N ASN A 216 -14.33 6.70 0.10
CA ASN A 216 -15.36 5.79 0.60
C ASN A 216 -16.78 6.33 0.40
N CYS A 217 -17.00 7.64 0.60
CA CYS A 217 -18.27 8.34 0.38
C CYS A 217 -18.73 8.24 -1.07
N TYR A 218 -17.83 8.55 -2.02
CA TYR A 218 -18.09 8.37 -3.46
C TYR A 218 -18.49 6.93 -3.82
N LEU A 219 -17.70 5.94 -3.36
CA LEU A 219 -17.97 4.53 -3.64
C LEU A 219 -19.22 4.01 -2.92
N LEU A 220 -19.57 4.56 -1.75
CA LEU A 220 -20.81 4.25 -1.02
C LEU A 220 -22.05 4.62 -1.84
N PHE A 221 -22.10 5.84 -2.39
CA PHE A 221 -23.22 6.26 -3.24
C PHE A 221 -23.35 5.41 -4.51
N GLN A 222 -22.23 5.03 -5.15
CA GLN A 222 -22.26 4.09 -6.28
C GLN A 222 -22.81 2.71 -5.89
N ARG A 223 -22.37 2.14 -4.74
CA ARG A 223 -22.88 0.85 -4.26
C ARG A 223 -24.34 0.92 -3.86
N LEU A 224 -24.79 2.01 -3.24
CA LEU A 224 -26.19 2.24 -2.86
C LEU A 224 -27.10 2.26 -4.08
N ALA A 225 -26.77 3.02 -5.12
CA ALA A 225 -27.55 3.05 -6.37
C ALA A 225 -27.71 1.65 -6.97
N LEU A 226 -26.60 0.93 -7.20
CA LEU A 226 -26.61 -0.41 -7.79
C LEU A 226 -27.37 -1.44 -6.91
N LYS A 227 -27.28 -1.33 -5.58
CA LYS A 227 -28.01 -2.20 -4.65
C LYS A 227 -29.52 -1.90 -4.65
N VAL A 228 -29.92 -0.64 -4.72
CA VAL A 228 -31.33 -0.22 -4.79
C VAL A 228 -31.94 -0.61 -6.13
N ASP A 229 -31.21 -0.45 -7.24
CA ASP A 229 -31.60 -0.91 -8.58
C ASP A 229 -31.76 -2.43 -8.63
N LEU A 230 -30.90 -3.18 -7.93
CA LEU A 230 -31.02 -4.64 -7.81
C LEU A 230 -32.31 -5.04 -7.06
N VAL A 231 -32.64 -4.37 -5.94
CA VAL A 231 -33.91 -4.59 -5.21
C VAL A 231 -35.10 -4.32 -6.13
N ASN A 232 -35.13 -3.15 -6.80
CA ASN A 232 -36.20 -2.78 -7.75
C ASN A 232 -36.35 -3.82 -8.89
N THR A 233 -35.24 -4.29 -9.45
CA THR A 233 -35.20 -5.27 -10.54
C THR A 233 -35.67 -6.66 -10.11
N VAL A 234 -35.22 -7.15 -8.94
CA VAL A 234 -35.64 -8.47 -8.43
C VAL A 234 -37.12 -8.46 -8.06
N VAL A 235 -37.61 -7.41 -7.38
CA VAL A 235 -39.04 -7.26 -7.07
C VAL A 235 -39.88 -7.22 -8.36
N ALA A 236 -39.45 -6.48 -9.39
CA ALA A 236 -40.16 -6.45 -10.67
C ALA A 236 -40.30 -7.85 -11.29
N GLN A 237 -39.26 -8.69 -11.19
CA GLN A 237 -39.29 -10.07 -11.68
C GLN A 237 -40.19 -10.96 -10.82
N THR A 238 -40.11 -10.89 -9.49
CA THR A 238 -40.96 -11.66 -8.56
C THR A 238 -42.46 -11.41 -8.78
N HIS A 239 -42.85 -10.16 -9.04
CA HIS A 239 -44.25 -9.79 -9.32
C HIS A 239 -44.63 -9.82 -10.82
N ASN A 240 -43.75 -10.33 -11.70
CA ASN A 240 -43.94 -10.41 -13.15
C ASN A 240 -44.38 -9.08 -13.79
N LEU A 241 -43.78 -7.97 -13.36
CA LEU A 241 -44.04 -6.63 -13.91
C LEU A 241 -43.30 -6.45 -15.25
N PRO A 242 -43.93 -5.85 -16.29
CA PRO A 242 -45.24 -5.19 -16.27
C PRO A 242 -46.42 -6.12 -16.61
N ASP A 243 -46.18 -7.38 -16.97
CA ASP A 243 -47.18 -8.25 -17.58
C ASP A 243 -48.37 -8.53 -16.64
N SER A 244 -48.11 -8.61 -15.33
CA SER A 244 -49.15 -8.74 -14.30
C SER A 244 -50.14 -7.56 -14.25
N LEU A 245 -49.76 -6.35 -14.71
CA LEU A 245 -50.68 -5.21 -14.85
C LEU A 245 -51.67 -5.35 -16.02
N SER A 246 -51.51 -6.39 -16.85
CA SER A 246 -52.42 -6.70 -17.95
C SER A 246 -53.54 -7.67 -17.56
N GLY A 247 -53.49 -8.24 -16.36
CA GLY A 247 -54.47 -9.17 -15.82
C GLY A 247 -55.30 -8.57 -14.67
N PRO A 248 -55.86 -9.41 -13.77
CA PRO A 248 -56.45 -8.92 -12.54
C PRO A 248 -55.36 -8.38 -11.59
N VAL A 249 -55.54 -7.16 -11.10
CA VAL A 249 -54.55 -6.45 -10.26
C VAL A 249 -55.02 -6.40 -8.81
N SER A 250 -54.10 -6.67 -7.88
CA SER A 250 -54.33 -6.63 -6.43
C SER A 250 -53.79 -5.36 -5.79
N ASP A 251 -54.29 -5.00 -4.60
CA ASP A 251 -53.84 -3.85 -3.81
C ASP A 251 -52.32 -3.86 -3.54
N VAL A 252 -51.78 -5.04 -3.20
CA VAL A 252 -50.34 -5.29 -3.06
C VAL A 252 -49.54 -4.88 -4.30
N MET A 253 -50.08 -5.05 -5.51
CA MET A 253 -49.39 -4.69 -6.76
C MET A 253 -49.26 -3.17 -6.91
N VAL A 254 -50.25 -2.40 -6.41
CA VAL A 254 -50.17 -0.93 -6.40
C VAL A 254 -49.06 -0.47 -5.46
N GLY A 255 -48.98 -1.06 -4.26
CA GLY A 255 -47.90 -0.79 -3.30
C GLY A 255 -46.51 -1.19 -3.81
N VAL A 256 -46.40 -2.31 -4.54
CA VAL A 256 -45.16 -2.72 -5.23
C VAL A 256 -44.76 -1.71 -6.31
N CYS A 257 -45.70 -1.22 -7.12
CA CYS A 257 -45.41 -0.20 -8.13
C CYS A 257 -44.95 1.12 -7.50
N GLU A 258 -45.61 1.61 -6.44
CA GLU A 258 -45.17 2.82 -5.74
C GLU A 258 -43.77 2.62 -5.13
N MET A 259 -43.52 1.49 -4.46
CA MET A 259 -42.21 1.18 -3.89
C MET A 259 -41.11 1.23 -4.95
N ARG A 260 -41.34 0.67 -6.15
CA ARG A 260 -40.37 0.72 -7.24
C ARG A 260 -40.07 2.16 -7.68
N GLY A 261 -41.07 3.05 -7.71
CA GLY A 261 -40.88 4.48 -7.91
C GLY A 261 -40.01 5.12 -6.80
N ARG A 262 -40.31 4.85 -5.53
CA ARG A 262 -39.51 5.35 -4.39
C ARG A 262 -38.06 4.87 -4.43
N LEU A 263 -37.83 3.60 -4.77
CA LEU A 263 -36.49 3.02 -4.92
C LEU A 263 -35.75 3.63 -6.12
N SER A 264 -36.42 3.85 -7.25
CA SER A 264 -35.81 4.51 -8.41
C SER A 264 -35.40 5.95 -8.11
N SER A 265 -36.20 6.69 -7.35
CA SER A 265 -35.84 8.03 -6.86
C SER A 265 -34.57 7.98 -5.98
N LEU A 266 -34.52 7.05 -5.02
CA LEU A 266 -33.39 6.90 -4.11
C LEU A 266 -32.10 6.52 -4.86
N SER A 267 -32.20 5.59 -5.81
CA SER A 267 -31.09 5.23 -6.70
C SER A 267 -30.63 6.42 -7.52
N THR A 268 -31.55 7.16 -8.14
CA THR A 268 -31.25 8.38 -8.90
C THR A 268 -30.49 9.40 -8.04
N THR A 269 -30.96 9.72 -6.84
CA THR A 269 -30.24 10.63 -5.93
C THR A 269 -28.84 10.12 -5.62
N CYS A 270 -28.66 8.81 -5.36
CA CYS A 270 -27.33 8.22 -5.17
C CYS A 270 -26.43 8.31 -6.42
N ARG A 271 -26.97 8.10 -7.63
CA ARG A 271 -26.23 8.30 -8.89
C ARG A 271 -25.79 9.76 -9.05
N ARG A 272 -26.67 10.73 -8.73
CA ARG A 272 -26.36 12.17 -8.77
C ARG A 272 -25.22 12.56 -7.82
N PHE A 273 -25.21 12.03 -6.58
CA PHE A 273 -24.07 12.18 -5.66
C PHE A 273 -22.77 11.64 -6.28
N ALA A 274 -22.80 10.44 -6.85
CA ALA A 274 -21.62 9.84 -7.48
C ALA A 274 -21.14 10.61 -8.72
N ALA A 275 -22.05 11.20 -9.51
CA ALA A 275 -21.73 11.99 -10.69
C ALA A 275 -21.01 13.30 -10.33
N ILE A 276 -21.45 13.98 -9.26
CA ILE A 276 -20.82 15.19 -8.73
C ILE A 276 -19.49 14.86 -8.05
N LEU A 277 -19.44 13.88 -7.14
CA LEU A 277 -18.21 13.50 -6.42
C LEU A 277 -17.08 12.99 -7.34
N ARG A 278 -17.40 12.56 -8.58
CA ARG A 278 -16.43 12.18 -9.60
C ARG A 278 -15.81 13.37 -10.35
N LYS A 279 -16.34 14.60 -10.21
CA LYS A 279 -16.01 15.75 -11.07
C LYS A 279 -15.93 17.11 -10.35
N CYS A 280 -16.37 17.22 -9.09
CA CYS A 280 -16.20 18.42 -8.26
C CYS A 280 -14.72 18.68 -7.94
N ASP A 281 -14.43 19.85 -7.38
CA ASP A 281 -13.11 20.19 -6.85
C ASP A 281 -12.75 19.37 -5.60
N VAL A 282 -11.49 19.53 -5.19
CA VAL A 282 -10.87 18.82 -4.06
C VAL A 282 -11.49 19.23 -2.72
N GLU A 283 -11.82 20.51 -2.51
CA GLU A 283 -12.32 20.98 -1.20
C GLU A 283 -13.72 20.42 -0.93
N SER A 284 -14.63 20.50 -1.90
CA SER A 284 -15.97 19.92 -1.79
C SER A 284 -15.95 18.39 -1.70
N PHE A 285 -15.06 17.72 -2.44
CA PHE A 285 -14.88 16.27 -2.32
C PHE A 285 -14.48 15.84 -0.90
N LEU A 286 -13.47 16.50 -0.32
CA LEU A 286 -13.00 16.22 1.03
C LEU A 286 -14.02 16.63 2.10
N ASN A 287 -14.77 17.71 1.89
CA ASN A 287 -15.81 18.15 2.82
C ASN A 287 -16.98 17.16 2.88
N ILE A 288 -17.44 16.64 1.73
CA ILE A 288 -18.46 15.57 1.65
C ILE A 288 -17.92 14.23 2.16
N GLY A 289 -16.60 14.03 2.19
CA GLY A 289 -15.99 12.89 2.90
C GLY A 289 -16.31 12.85 4.39
N ARG A 290 -16.41 14.00 5.05
CA ARG A 290 -16.60 14.10 6.52
C ARG A 290 -17.91 13.50 7.03
N ILE A 291 -18.94 13.45 6.19
CA ILE A 291 -20.24 12.84 6.54
C ILE A 291 -20.26 11.31 6.34
N TYR A 292 -19.24 10.70 5.74
CA TYR A 292 -19.21 9.26 5.46
C TYR A 292 -19.53 8.38 6.67
N PRO A 293 -19.01 8.62 7.89
CA PRO A 293 -19.33 7.80 9.06
C PRO A 293 -20.82 7.81 9.44
N GLU A 294 -21.55 8.88 9.11
CA GLU A 294 -22.98 9.03 9.41
C GLU A 294 -23.86 8.29 8.38
N ILE A 295 -23.48 8.30 7.11
CA ILE A 295 -24.24 7.67 6.01
C ILE A 295 -23.84 6.21 5.73
N ALA A 296 -22.63 5.77 6.08
CA ALA A 296 -22.16 4.38 5.89
C ALA A 296 -23.09 3.29 6.49
N PRO A 297 -23.80 3.50 7.62
CA PRO A 297 -24.79 2.54 8.13
C PRO A 297 -25.97 2.28 7.18
N MET A 298 -26.27 3.17 6.23
CA MET A 298 -27.39 3.02 5.30
C MET A 298 -27.19 1.87 4.31
N GLU A 299 -25.96 1.63 3.86
CA GLU A 299 -25.66 0.50 2.97
C GLU A 299 -26.03 -0.84 3.62
N LYS A 300 -25.76 -0.99 4.93
CA LYS A 300 -26.14 -2.18 5.70
C LYS A 300 -27.67 -2.36 5.82
N ARG A 301 -28.44 -1.27 5.74
CA ARG A 301 -29.91 -1.30 5.74
C ARG A 301 -30.47 -1.73 4.38
N ILE A 302 -29.83 -1.36 3.27
CA ILE A 302 -30.18 -1.92 1.95
C ILE A 302 -29.72 -3.39 1.85
N ASP A 303 -28.56 -3.75 2.39
CA ASP A 303 -28.08 -5.15 2.43
C ASP A 303 -29.03 -6.07 3.20
N MET A 304 -29.65 -5.58 4.28
CA MET A 304 -30.73 -6.29 4.99
C MET A 304 -31.91 -6.61 4.06
N HIS A 305 -32.38 -5.65 3.26
CA HIS A 305 -33.48 -5.85 2.31
C HIS A 305 -33.10 -6.81 1.17
N ILE A 306 -31.84 -6.80 0.72
CA ILE A 306 -31.30 -7.78 -0.23
C ILE A 306 -31.27 -9.20 0.39
N ASP A 307 -30.85 -9.34 1.65
CA ASP A 307 -30.82 -10.64 2.33
C ASP A 307 -32.21 -11.19 2.66
N LEU A 308 -33.22 -10.32 2.82
CA LEU A 308 -34.63 -10.73 2.92
C LEU A 308 -35.17 -11.22 1.56
N LEU A 309 -34.88 -10.54 0.45
CA LEU A 309 -35.21 -11.02 -0.91
C LEU A 309 -34.60 -12.41 -1.17
N ARG A 310 -33.34 -12.63 -0.76
CA ARG A 310 -32.62 -13.91 -0.92
C ARG A 310 -33.17 -15.06 -0.07
N ARG A 311 -34.12 -14.79 0.82
CA ARG A 311 -34.83 -15.78 1.66
C ARG A 311 -36.30 -15.94 1.31
N GLU A 312 -36.80 -15.16 0.34
CA GLU A 312 -38.24 -15.03 0.06
C GLU A 312 -39.04 -14.44 1.25
N GLU A 313 -38.35 -13.73 2.16
CA GLU A 313 -38.89 -13.09 3.38
C GLU A 313 -39.02 -11.55 3.25
N PHE A 314 -39.09 -11.04 2.01
CA PHE A 314 -39.12 -9.60 1.72
C PHE A 314 -40.37 -8.90 2.26
N ARG A 315 -40.24 -7.58 2.53
CA ARG A 315 -41.27 -6.75 3.15
C ARG A 315 -41.31 -5.38 2.51
N GLU A 316 -42.24 -5.19 1.59
CA GLU A 316 -42.38 -4.00 0.75
C GLU A 316 -42.51 -2.75 1.63
N LEU A 317 -43.41 -2.79 2.61
CA LEU A 317 -43.69 -1.64 3.49
C LEU A 317 -42.49 -1.25 4.37
N GLU A 318 -41.68 -2.20 4.84
CA GLU A 318 -40.46 -1.87 5.59
C GLU A 318 -39.41 -1.25 4.66
N CYS A 319 -39.28 -1.76 3.44
CA CYS A 319 -38.38 -1.22 2.42
C CYS A 319 -38.77 0.21 1.99
N VAL A 320 -40.06 0.49 1.75
CA VAL A 320 -40.58 1.85 1.48
C VAL A 320 -40.25 2.80 2.62
N ASN A 321 -40.54 2.40 3.86
CA ASN A 321 -40.32 3.26 5.03
C ASN A 321 -38.83 3.58 5.24
N ASP A 322 -37.93 2.65 4.96
CA ASP A 322 -36.49 2.90 5.04
C ASP A 322 -35.96 3.71 3.86
N ALA A 323 -36.45 3.46 2.64
CA ALA A 323 -36.09 4.24 1.45
C ALA A 323 -36.51 5.72 1.57
N LEU A 324 -37.70 6.01 2.09
CA LEU A 324 -38.18 7.38 2.32
C LEU A 324 -37.32 8.14 3.34
N LYS A 325 -36.83 7.47 4.41
CA LYS A 325 -35.92 8.09 5.39
C LYS A 325 -34.56 8.41 4.77
N MET A 326 -34.02 7.49 3.96
CA MET A 326 -32.76 7.71 3.25
C MET A 326 -32.90 8.85 2.22
N GLN A 327 -33.98 8.85 1.44
CA GLN A 327 -34.31 9.92 0.51
C GLN A 327 -34.34 11.29 1.21
N SER A 328 -35.09 11.46 2.30
CA SER A 328 -35.20 12.77 2.98
C SER A 328 -33.87 13.29 3.56
N GLN A 329 -32.94 12.41 3.92
CA GLN A 329 -31.61 12.80 4.38
C GLN A 329 -30.70 13.12 3.20
N PHE A 330 -30.77 12.35 2.12
CA PHE A 330 -30.02 12.60 0.89
C PHE A 330 -30.49 13.84 0.13
N ASP A 331 -31.78 14.19 0.20
CA ASP A 331 -32.31 15.42 -0.40
C ASP A 331 -31.78 16.68 0.33
N HIS A 332 -31.79 16.69 1.67
CA HIS A 332 -31.16 17.76 2.46
C HIS A 332 -29.65 17.87 2.14
N LEU A 333 -28.94 16.75 2.01
CA LEU A 333 -27.53 16.76 1.63
C LEU A 333 -27.33 17.28 0.20
N ALA A 334 -28.22 16.93 -0.75
CA ALA A 334 -28.19 17.44 -2.11
C ALA A 334 -28.42 18.96 -2.16
N GLU A 335 -29.43 19.46 -1.43
CA GLU A 335 -29.69 20.90 -1.25
C GLU A 335 -28.52 21.65 -0.59
N THR A 336 -27.67 20.96 0.18
CA THR A 336 -26.48 21.55 0.83
C THR A 336 -25.26 21.57 -0.10
N TYR A 337 -25.06 20.54 -0.93
CA TYR A 337 -23.81 20.31 -1.65
C TYR A 337 -23.88 20.38 -3.18
N PHE A 338 -25.06 20.40 -3.81
CA PHE A 338 -25.18 20.33 -5.28
C PHE A 338 -25.29 21.70 -5.98
N ASN A 339 -25.60 22.78 -5.25
CA ASN A 339 -26.04 24.06 -5.85
C ASN A 339 -25.00 24.74 -6.76
N GLU A 340 -23.73 24.35 -6.66
CA GLU A 340 -22.62 24.92 -7.44
C GLU A 340 -22.20 24.05 -8.65
N TYR A 341 -22.86 22.89 -8.87
CA TYR A 341 -22.46 21.91 -9.89
C TYR A 341 -23.61 21.46 -10.81
N GLU A 342 -23.30 21.34 -12.10
CA GLU A 342 -24.17 20.71 -13.12
C GLU A 342 -23.70 19.31 -13.52
N PHE A 343 -22.76 18.71 -12.78
CA PHE A 343 -22.13 17.43 -13.12
C PHE A 343 -23.08 16.22 -13.02
N ASP A 344 -24.23 16.35 -12.35
CA ASP A 344 -25.30 15.35 -12.28
C ASP A 344 -26.31 15.43 -13.42
N LEU A 345 -26.17 16.34 -14.39
CA LEU A 345 -27.21 16.67 -15.38
C LEU A 345 -27.83 15.44 -16.06
N GLY A 346 -27.02 14.50 -16.56
CA GLY A 346 -27.53 13.28 -17.21
C GLY A 346 -28.28 12.35 -16.26
N GLU A 347 -27.82 12.21 -15.00
CA GLU A 347 -28.53 11.42 -13.97
C GLU A 347 -29.84 12.10 -13.54
N ARG A 348 -29.86 13.44 -13.54
CA ARG A 348 -31.04 14.26 -13.27
C ARG A 348 -32.09 14.10 -14.38
N GLU A 349 -31.66 14.09 -15.64
CA GLU A 349 -32.51 13.84 -16.82
C GLU A 349 -33.06 12.41 -16.85
N LEU A 350 -32.18 11.42 -16.65
CA LEU A 350 -32.57 10.01 -16.51
C LEU A 350 -33.58 9.81 -15.38
N GLY A 351 -33.39 10.50 -14.25
CA GLY A 351 -34.33 10.53 -13.13
C GLY A 351 -35.75 10.95 -13.51
N LEU A 352 -35.90 12.00 -14.33
CA LEU A 352 -37.20 12.45 -14.83
C LEU A 352 -37.86 11.39 -15.73
N ALA A 353 -37.10 10.73 -16.61
CA ALA A 353 -37.63 9.67 -17.46
C ALA A 353 -37.99 8.38 -16.69
N LEU A 354 -37.23 8.04 -15.65
CA LEU A 354 -37.53 6.94 -14.73
C LEU A 354 -38.79 7.22 -13.91
N ALA A 355 -38.95 8.43 -13.37
CA ALA A 355 -40.16 8.85 -12.67
C ALA A 355 -41.39 8.65 -13.56
N ILE A 356 -41.33 9.06 -14.83
CA ILE A 356 -42.42 8.84 -15.80
C ILE A 356 -42.73 7.34 -16.00
N ASP A 357 -41.75 6.43 -16.16
CA ASP A 357 -42.05 4.98 -16.34
C ASP A 357 -42.71 4.36 -15.10
N HIS A 358 -42.29 4.81 -13.91
CA HIS A 358 -42.78 4.31 -12.62
C HIS A 358 -44.14 4.89 -12.20
N ASP A 359 -44.40 6.16 -12.51
CA ASP A 359 -45.71 6.79 -12.33
C ASP A 359 -46.74 6.16 -13.28
N LEU A 360 -46.35 5.83 -14.52
CA LEU A 360 -47.19 5.08 -15.46
C LEU A 360 -47.46 3.64 -14.99
N ASP A 361 -46.47 2.95 -14.39
CA ASP A 361 -46.70 1.64 -13.72
C ASP A 361 -47.72 1.75 -12.58
N THR A 362 -47.60 2.78 -11.74
CA THR A 362 -48.45 2.96 -10.56
C THR A 362 -49.86 3.44 -10.94
N PHE A 363 -49.98 4.23 -12.02
CA PHE A 363 -51.27 4.53 -12.66
C PHE A 363 -51.93 3.26 -13.21
N ALA A 364 -51.22 2.47 -14.01
CA ALA A 364 -51.75 1.24 -14.58
C ALA A 364 -52.19 0.24 -13.49
N ALA A 365 -51.43 0.14 -12.40
CA ALA A 365 -51.79 -0.68 -11.24
C ALA A 365 -53.06 -0.18 -10.53
N SER A 366 -53.16 1.12 -10.21
CA SER A 366 -54.32 1.69 -9.50
C SER A 366 -55.62 1.62 -10.34
N ILE A 367 -55.53 1.90 -11.64
CA ILE A 367 -56.67 1.75 -12.57
C ILE A 367 -57.03 0.26 -12.80
N GLY A 368 -56.03 -0.62 -12.91
CA GLY A 368 -56.24 -2.07 -13.00
C GLY A 368 -56.91 -2.65 -11.73
N LEU A 369 -56.55 -2.13 -10.55
CA LEU A 369 -57.19 -2.50 -9.28
C LEU A 369 -58.66 -2.10 -9.26
N ILE A 370 -59.00 -0.87 -9.66
CA ILE A 370 -60.40 -0.42 -9.80
C ILE A 370 -61.18 -1.36 -10.72
N LYS A 371 -60.64 -1.68 -11.90
CA LYS A 371 -61.26 -2.61 -12.86
C LYS A 371 -61.55 -3.97 -12.21
N THR A 372 -60.55 -4.49 -11.50
CA THR A 372 -60.57 -5.83 -10.89
C THR A 372 -61.57 -5.88 -9.72
N ALA A 373 -61.53 -4.91 -8.82
CA ALA A 373 -62.37 -4.87 -7.63
C ALA A 373 -63.86 -4.64 -7.97
N VAL A 374 -64.17 -3.75 -8.92
CA VAL A 374 -65.55 -3.55 -9.40
C VAL A 374 -66.04 -4.78 -10.17
N SER A 375 -65.23 -5.36 -11.06
CA SER A 375 -65.61 -6.58 -11.78
C SER A 375 -65.77 -7.80 -10.87
N ALA A 376 -65.09 -7.84 -9.71
CA ALA A 376 -65.29 -8.86 -8.69
C ALA A 376 -66.63 -8.67 -7.95
N ILE A 377 -66.94 -7.45 -7.50
CA ILE A 377 -68.21 -7.17 -6.79
C ILE A 377 -69.44 -7.30 -7.69
N MET A 378 -69.32 -7.00 -8.98
CA MET A 378 -70.39 -7.27 -9.96
C MET A 378 -70.59 -8.76 -10.28
N LYS A 379 -69.76 -9.66 -9.73
CA LYS A 379 -69.87 -11.13 -9.85
C LYS A 379 -70.07 -11.81 -8.48
N ASP A 380 -70.28 -11.03 -7.43
CA ASP A 380 -70.42 -11.49 -6.06
C ASP A 380 -71.91 -11.75 -5.78
N GLU A 381 -72.32 -13.03 -5.71
CA GLU A 381 -73.74 -13.42 -5.59
C GLU A 381 -74.39 -12.97 -4.26
N ASP A 382 -73.58 -12.61 -3.25
CA ASP A 382 -74.02 -12.09 -1.95
C ASP A 382 -74.31 -10.57 -1.94
N VAL A 383 -74.19 -9.87 -3.08
CA VAL A 383 -74.32 -8.40 -3.18
C VAL A 383 -75.55 -7.94 -3.99
N ASP A 384 -76.40 -7.11 -3.37
CA ASP A 384 -77.52 -6.42 -4.02
C ASP A 384 -77.01 -5.46 -5.14
N LEU A 385 -77.06 -5.87 -6.41
CA LEU A 385 -76.67 -5.01 -7.54
C LEU A 385 -77.80 -4.05 -7.95
N LYS A 386 -77.55 -2.73 -7.89
CA LYS A 386 -78.47 -1.67 -8.33
C LYS A 386 -77.80 -0.80 -9.40
N ILE A 387 -77.62 -1.41 -10.57
CA ILE A 387 -76.91 -0.85 -11.73
C ILE A 387 -77.72 0.29 -12.39
N GLY A 388 -79.05 0.16 -12.49
CA GLY A 388 -79.91 1.07 -13.25
C GLY A 388 -79.92 0.76 -14.74
N ASP A 389 -80.49 1.65 -15.56
CA ASP A 389 -80.56 1.52 -17.02
C ASP A 389 -79.22 1.91 -17.73
N VAL A 390 -78.10 1.78 -17.02
CA VAL A 390 -76.75 2.16 -17.46
C VAL A 390 -76.02 0.95 -18.04
N ASP A 391 -75.44 1.11 -19.23
CA ASP A 391 -74.54 0.09 -19.80
C ASP A 391 -73.19 0.12 -19.06
N THR A 392 -72.96 -0.91 -18.24
CA THR A 392 -71.75 -1.06 -17.42
C THR A 392 -70.47 -1.21 -18.24
N GLU A 393 -70.57 -1.79 -19.44
CA GLU A 393 -69.41 -1.99 -20.30
C GLU A 393 -69.08 -0.67 -21.02
N ALA A 394 -70.09 0.01 -21.58
CA ALA A 394 -69.90 1.26 -22.32
C ALA A 394 -69.53 2.46 -21.42
N GLU A 395 -70.14 2.63 -20.25
CA GLU A 395 -69.89 3.81 -19.40
C GLU A 395 -68.71 3.65 -18.43
N PHE A 396 -68.27 2.42 -18.15
CA PHE A 396 -67.24 2.15 -17.14
C PHE A 396 -66.09 1.25 -17.63
N PHE A 397 -66.34 0.00 -18.04
CA PHE A 397 -65.23 -0.92 -18.31
C PHE A 397 -64.45 -0.61 -19.61
N ALA A 398 -65.13 -0.18 -20.67
CA ALA A 398 -64.48 0.17 -21.94
C ALA A 398 -63.68 1.49 -21.88
N PRO A 399 -64.18 2.60 -21.29
CA PRO A 399 -63.36 3.80 -21.09
C PRO A 399 -62.13 3.54 -20.22
N LEU A 400 -62.30 2.76 -19.14
CA LEU A 400 -61.21 2.39 -18.22
C LEU A 400 -60.17 1.50 -18.92
N GLN A 401 -60.60 0.55 -19.76
CA GLN A 401 -59.69 -0.22 -20.62
C GLN A 401 -58.93 0.69 -21.61
N GLY A 402 -59.61 1.67 -22.22
CA GLY A 402 -59.00 2.66 -23.09
C GLY A 402 -57.88 3.45 -22.41
N LEU A 403 -58.05 3.85 -21.15
CA LEU A 403 -57.00 4.48 -20.35
C LEU A 403 -55.80 3.55 -20.07
N LEU A 404 -56.04 2.26 -19.85
CA LEU A 404 -54.95 1.27 -19.69
C LEU A 404 -54.16 1.08 -21.00
N ASP A 405 -54.83 1.08 -22.16
CA ASP A 405 -54.17 0.96 -23.46
C ASP A 405 -53.43 2.24 -23.90
N GLN A 406 -53.93 3.41 -23.50
CA GLN A 406 -53.24 4.69 -23.65
C GLN A 406 -52.02 4.78 -22.71
N CYS A 407 -52.15 4.31 -21.46
CA CYS A 407 -51.01 4.21 -20.54
C CYS A 407 -49.91 3.27 -21.08
N ARG A 408 -50.28 2.07 -21.57
CA ARG A 408 -49.35 1.15 -22.28
C ARG A 408 -48.63 1.86 -23.44
N SER A 409 -49.36 2.64 -24.23
CA SER A 409 -48.82 3.37 -25.39
C SER A 409 -47.84 4.48 -24.99
N ALA A 410 -48.18 5.28 -23.97
CA ALA A 410 -47.27 6.25 -23.36
C ALA A 410 -46.01 5.57 -22.78
N LYS A 411 -46.17 4.41 -22.15
CA LYS A 411 -45.05 3.66 -21.58
C LYS A 411 -44.05 3.14 -22.63
N VAL A 412 -44.50 2.81 -23.84
CA VAL A 412 -43.59 2.47 -24.96
C VAL A 412 -42.73 3.66 -25.38
N LEU A 413 -43.19 4.90 -25.21
CA LEU A 413 -42.41 6.11 -25.47
C LEU A 413 -41.48 6.44 -24.30
N SER A 414 -41.99 6.40 -23.05
CA SER A 414 -41.19 6.57 -21.84
C SER A 414 -39.99 5.62 -21.81
N ARG A 415 -40.19 4.31 -22.05
CA ARG A 415 -39.09 3.33 -22.06
C ARG A 415 -38.01 3.59 -23.11
N LYS A 416 -38.37 4.16 -24.26
CA LYS A 416 -37.39 4.55 -25.28
C LYS A 416 -36.55 5.73 -24.80
N LEU A 417 -37.18 6.71 -24.17
CA LEU A 417 -36.52 7.88 -23.58
C LEU A 417 -35.62 7.46 -22.41
N THR A 418 -36.13 6.70 -21.44
CA THR A 418 -35.39 6.18 -20.28
C THR A 418 -34.18 5.36 -20.70
N LYS A 419 -34.33 4.41 -21.64
CA LYS A 419 -33.17 3.66 -22.15
C LYS A 419 -32.15 4.59 -22.79
N ARG A 420 -32.59 5.50 -23.66
CA ARG A 420 -31.70 6.40 -24.40
C ARG A 420 -30.94 7.37 -23.48
N LEU A 421 -31.51 7.73 -22.32
CA LEU A 421 -30.84 8.52 -21.30
C LEU A 421 -29.87 7.69 -20.45
N ASP A 422 -30.18 6.43 -20.12
CA ASP A 422 -29.24 5.52 -19.43
C ASP A 422 -28.06 5.14 -20.34
N ASP A 423 -28.30 4.96 -21.65
CA ASP A 423 -27.24 4.84 -22.67
C ASP A 423 -26.33 6.12 -22.68
N LEU A 424 -26.87 7.32 -22.38
CA LEU A 424 -26.09 8.57 -22.31
C LEU A 424 -25.30 8.72 -21.00
N THR A 425 -25.88 8.37 -19.84
CA THR A 425 -25.18 8.49 -18.55
C THR A 425 -23.99 7.54 -18.47
N GLN A 426 -24.11 6.33 -19.04
CA GLN A 426 -23.00 5.38 -19.20
C GLN A 426 -21.82 5.99 -19.97
N ASP A 427 -22.08 6.74 -21.06
CA ASP A 427 -21.07 7.48 -21.84
C ASP A 427 -20.57 8.78 -21.18
N SER A 428 -21.03 9.10 -19.95
CA SER A 428 -20.83 10.38 -19.26
C SER A 428 -21.30 11.60 -20.08
N ALA A 429 -22.45 11.45 -20.74
CA ALA A 429 -23.12 12.48 -21.51
C ALA A 429 -24.51 12.83 -20.93
N ALA A 430 -25.06 13.94 -21.41
CA ALA A 430 -26.37 14.47 -21.05
C ALA A 430 -26.99 15.19 -22.26
N LEU A 431 -28.24 15.64 -22.15
CA LEU A 431 -28.84 16.55 -23.12
C LEU A 431 -28.31 17.98 -22.94
N LYS A 432 -28.42 18.79 -23.99
CA LYS A 432 -28.21 20.23 -23.88
C LYS A 432 -29.37 20.86 -23.13
N VAL A 433 -29.04 21.84 -22.26
CA VAL A 433 -29.94 22.57 -21.35
C VAL A 433 -31.27 23.01 -21.98
N HIS A 434 -31.31 23.32 -23.29
CA HIS A 434 -32.52 23.74 -23.99
C HIS A 434 -33.62 22.65 -24.11
N LEU A 435 -33.28 21.37 -23.98
CA LEU A 435 -34.26 20.26 -23.94
C LEU A 435 -34.76 19.95 -22.52
N VAL A 436 -34.02 20.34 -21.48
CA VAL A 436 -34.37 20.06 -20.07
C VAL A 436 -35.76 20.60 -19.70
N PRO A 437 -36.20 21.82 -20.10
CA PRO A 437 -37.57 22.28 -19.87
C PRO A 437 -38.65 21.43 -20.54
N GLN A 438 -38.37 20.78 -21.67
CA GLN A 438 -39.33 19.90 -22.36
C GLN A 438 -39.50 18.59 -21.59
N LEU A 439 -38.39 18.02 -21.11
CA LEU A 439 -38.38 16.83 -20.26
C LEU A 439 -39.04 17.11 -18.89
N GLN A 440 -38.80 18.28 -18.30
CA GLN A 440 -39.47 18.73 -17.08
C GLN A 440 -40.97 18.96 -17.29
N ALA A 441 -41.40 19.56 -18.41
CA ALA A 441 -42.81 19.74 -18.72
C ALA A 441 -43.55 18.39 -18.80
N LEU A 442 -42.96 17.40 -19.47
CA LEU A 442 -43.48 16.03 -19.53
C LEU A 442 -43.58 15.40 -18.12
N ASN A 443 -42.54 15.56 -17.31
CA ASN A 443 -42.51 15.07 -15.92
C ASN A 443 -43.49 15.79 -14.98
N ASN A 444 -43.92 17.02 -15.30
CA ASN A 444 -44.88 17.75 -14.48
C ASN A 444 -46.34 17.34 -14.76
N ILE A 445 -46.64 16.81 -15.95
CA ILE A 445 -48.00 16.39 -16.35
C ILE A 445 -48.37 15.01 -15.79
N VAL A 446 -47.42 14.06 -15.81
CA VAL A 446 -47.66 12.66 -15.43
C VAL A 446 -48.08 12.47 -13.94
N PRO A 447 -47.55 13.22 -12.96
CA PRO A 447 -48.03 13.18 -11.58
C PRO A 447 -49.51 13.57 -11.42
N GLU A 448 -50.10 14.38 -12.31
CA GLU A 448 -51.54 14.69 -12.22
C GLU A 448 -52.41 13.50 -12.64
N LEU A 449 -51.98 12.76 -13.67
CA LEU A 449 -52.57 11.46 -14.02
C LEU A 449 -52.44 10.46 -12.86
N LEU A 450 -51.25 10.35 -12.25
CA LEU A 450 -51.03 9.46 -11.12
C LEU A 450 -51.93 9.82 -9.92
N ASN A 451 -52.08 11.11 -9.62
CA ASN A 451 -52.97 11.59 -8.56
C ASN A 451 -54.44 11.23 -8.83
N PHE A 452 -54.90 11.27 -10.09
CA PHE A 452 -56.22 10.75 -10.46
C PHE A 452 -56.36 9.25 -10.12
N GLY A 453 -55.41 8.43 -10.57
CA GLY A 453 -55.43 6.97 -10.35
C GLY A 453 -55.41 6.59 -8.86
N ILE A 454 -54.47 7.15 -8.10
CA ILE A 454 -54.34 6.87 -6.65
C ILE A 454 -55.56 7.40 -5.88
N SER A 455 -56.03 8.62 -6.16
CA SER A 455 -57.17 9.19 -5.42
C SER A 455 -58.47 8.45 -5.74
N LEU A 456 -58.71 8.09 -7.00
CA LEU A 456 -59.89 7.32 -7.39
C LEU A 456 -59.86 5.93 -6.75
N ALA A 457 -58.72 5.22 -6.79
CA ALA A 457 -58.60 3.88 -6.24
C ALA A 457 -58.67 3.89 -4.70
N GLY A 458 -57.73 4.57 -4.05
CA GLY A 458 -57.50 4.44 -2.60
C GLY A 458 -58.42 5.28 -1.72
N ARG A 459 -58.88 6.45 -2.17
CA ARG A 459 -59.74 7.34 -1.35
C ARG A 459 -61.22 7.14 -1.61
N ASN A 460 -61.62 6.82 -2.84
CA ASN A 460 -63.01 6.87 -3.26
C ASN A 460 -63.60 5.48 -3.53
N VAL A 461 -63.02 4.71 -4.46
CA VAL A 461 -63.58 3.43 -4.90
C VAL A 461 -63.35 2.33 -3.86
N MET A 462 -62.11 2.05 -3.45
CA MET A 462 -61.83 0.90 -2.58
C MET A 462 -62.53 0.99 -1.20
N PRO A 463 -62.63 2.16 -0.53
CA PRO A 463 -63.45 2.32 0.67
C PRO A 463 -64.93 2.03 0.44
N TYR A 464 -65.53 2.57 -0.63
CA TYR A 464 -66.93 2.31 -0.98
C TYR A 464 -67.20 0.81 -1.25
N LEU A 465 -66.27 0.11 -1.92
CA LEU A 465 -66.36 -1.32 -2.17
C LEU A 465 -66.23 -2.16 -0.88
N ASN A 466 -65.46 -1.69 0.10
CA ASN A 466 -65.37 -2.30 1.42
C ASN A 466 -66.64 -2.05 2.26
N ASP A 467 -67.24 -0.87 2.18
CA ASP A 467 -68.52 -0.54 2.84
C ASP A 467 -69.68 -1.38 2.26
N VAL A 468 -69.75 -1.53 0.94
CA VAL A 468 -70.70 -2.45 0.26
C VAL A 468 -70.57 -3.87 0.81
N ARG A 469 -69.34 -4.39 0.87
CA ARG A 469 -69.04 -5.76 1.34
C ARG A 469 -69.30 -5.97 2.83
N SER A 470 -69.07 -4.95 3.67
CA SER A 470 -69.16 -5.07 5.14
C SER A 470 -70.52 -4.68 5.73
N ALA A 471 -71.16 -3.62 5.21
CA ALA A 471 -72.46 -3.14 5.66
C ALA A 471 -73.65 -3.80 4.92
N LYS A 472 -73.37 -4.66 3.92
CA LYS A 472 -74.36 -5.22 2.98
C LYS A 472 -75.21 -4.13 2.29
N ALA A 473 -74.59 -3.00 1.99
CA ALA A 473 -75.22 -1.91 1.25
C ALA A 473 -75.28 -2.27 -0.25
N PRO A 474 -76.37 -1.93 -0.97
CA PRO A 474 -76.49 -2.27 -2.38
C PRO A 474 -75.46 -1.51 -3.24
N PHE A 475 -74.77 -2.23 -4.12
CA PHE A 475 -73.79 -1.66 -5.04
C PHE A 475 -74.49 -0.80 -6.12
N LYS A 476 -73.94 0.40 -6.39
CA LYS A 476 -74.44 1.34 -7.40
C LYS A 476 -73.31 1.82 -8.28
N LEU A 477 -73.36 1.50 -9.58
CA LEU A 477 -72.37 1.99 -10.54
C LEU A 477 -72.38 3.53 -10.65
N SER A 478 -73.54 4.16 -10.54
CA SER A 478 -73.68 5.63 -10.56
C SER A 478 -72.91 6.34 -9.44
N THR A 479 -72.70 5.70 -8.29
CA THR A 479 -71.85 6.22 -7.22
C THR A 479 -70.37 6.17 -7.63
N VAL A 480 -69.91 5.07 -8.21
CA VAL A 480 -68.55 4.95 -8.76
C VAL A 480 -68.29 5.98 -9.88
N LEU A 481 -69.25 6.16 -10.79
CA LEU A 481 -69.15 7.17 -11.86
C LEU A 481 -69.16 8.61 -11.31
N SER A 482 -69.88 8.88 -10.21
CA SER A 482 -69.79 10.19 -9.55
C SER A 482 -68.40 10.45 -8.95
N TYR A 483 -67.75 9.44 -8.38
CA TYR A 483 -66.36 9.56 -7.92
C TYR A 483 -65.36 9.74 -9.06
N VAL A 484 -65.57 9.10 -10.22
CA VAL A 484 -64.76 9.36 -11.43
C VAL A 484 -64.86 10.83 -11.82
N LYS A 485 -66.08 11.40 -11.84
CA LYS A 485 -66.30 12.80 -12.19
C LYS A 485 -65.67 13.78 -11.20
N GLU A 486 -65.85 13.55 -9.90
CA GLU A 486 -65.27 14.39 -8.83
C GLU A 486 -63.74 14.30 -8.80
N THR A 487 -63.18 13.11 -8.97
CA THR A 487 -61.72 12.91 -9.00
C THR A 487 -61.11 13.54 -10.25
N ALA A 488 -61.73 13.38 -11.43
CA ALA A 488 -61.27 14.02 -12.66
C ALA A 488 -61.26 15.55 -12.53
N ALA A 489 -62.37 16.16 -12.06
CA ALA A 489 -62.46 17.61 -11.88
C ALA A 489 -61.44 18.18 -10.89
N SER A 490 -61.12 17.44 -9.81
CA SER A 490 -60.17 17.87 -8.78
C SER A 490 -58.69 17.59 -9.10
N THR A 491 -58.39 16.81 -10.15
CA THR A 491 -57.02 16.45 -10.55
C THR A 491 -56.69 16.96 -11.96
N VAL A 492 -57.21 16.30 -12.98
CA VAL A 492 -56.87 16.48 -14.41
C VAL A 492 -57.72 17.58 -15.08
N GLY A 493 -58.86 17.95 -14.48
CA GLY A 493 -59.83 18.90 -15.04
C GLY A 493 -59.82 20.32 -14.45
N LYS A 494 -58.88 20.65 -13.55
CA LYS A 494 -58.94 21.85 -12.67
C LYS A 494 -59.27 23.18 -13.37
N ASP A 495 -58.68 23.42 -14.53
CA ASP A 495 -58.77 24.69 -15.27
C ASP A 495 -59.74 24.64 -16.48
N ARG A 496 -60.40 23.49 -16.73
CA ARG A 496 -61.26 23.27 -17.90
C ARG A 496 -62.71 23.67 -17.61
N LYS A 497 -63.40 24.18 -18.65
CA LYS A 497 -64.80 24.69 -18.55
C LYS A 497 -65.75 24.06 -19.56
N ASP A 498 -65.26 23.11 -20.34
CA ASP A 498 -65.93 22.54 -21.50
C ASP A 498 -66.74 21.30 -21.11
N ASP A 499 -67.79 20.97 -21.88
CA ASP A 499 -68.68 19.81 -21.66
C ASP A 499 -68.02 18.44 -22.02
N ILE A 500 -66.70 18.32 -21.82
CA ILE A 500 -65.90 17.12 -22.09
C ILE A 500 -66.18 16.09 -20.97
N THR A 501 -66.27 14.79 -21.31
CA THR A 501 -66.50 13.77 -20.27
C THR A 501 -65.28 13.60 -19.37
N SER A 502 -65.52 13.06 -18.17
CA SER A 502 -64.47 12.82 -17.18
C SER A 502 -63.44 11.79 -17.64
N TRP A 503 -63.81 10.86 -18.54
CA TRP A 503 -62.90 9.91 -19.15
C TRP A 503 -62.07 10.54 -20.28
N GLU A 504 -62.69 11.33 -21.16
CA GLU A 504 -61.99 12.07 -22.23
C GLU A 504 -60.97 13.06 -21.67
N SER A 505 -61.28 13.71 -20.55
CA SER A 505 -60.36 14.63 -19.84
C SER A 505 -59.04 13.93 -19.45
N VAL A 506 -59.10 12.68 -18.99
CA VAL A 506 -57.92 11.86 -18.66
C VAL A 506 -57.24 11.35 -19.94
N SER A 507 -58.01 11.01 -20.97
CA SER A 507 -57.49 10.57 -22.27
C SER A 507 -56.69 11.67 -22.99
N GLU A 508 -57.13 12.92 -22.95
CA GLU A 508 -56.40 14.05 -23.53
C GLU A 508 -55.04 14.27 -22.88
N PHE A 509 -54.91 14.05 -21.57
CA PHE A 509 -53.61 14.11 -20.90
C PHE A 509 -52.67 13.00 -21.38
N PHE A 510 -53.16 11.78 -21.60
CA PHE A 510 -52.36 10.73 -22.26
C PHE A 510 -51.96 11.12 -23.68
N ASN A 511 -52.87 11.72 -24.46
CA ASN A 511 -52.58 12.18 -25.81
C ASN A 511 -51.50 13.29 -25.81
N GLN A 512 -51.54 14.21 -24.84
CA GLN A 512 -50.51 15.25 -24.69
C GLN A 512 -49.16 14.66 -24.24
N VAL A 513 -49.14 13.75 -23.26
CA VAL A 513 -47.92 13.03 -22.84
C VAL A 513 -47.30 12.24 -24.00
N MET A 514 -48.12 11.53 -24.80
CA MET A 514 -47.64 10.79 -25.97
C MET A 514 -47.12 11.70 -27.09
N LYS A 515 -47.77 12.85 -27.31
CA LYS A 515 -47.35 13.87 -28.28
C LYS A 515 -46.02 14.51 -27.89
N ASP A 516 -45.87 14.93 -26.65
CA ASP A 516 -44.67 15.63 -26.17
C ASP A 516 -43.47 14.67 -26.08
N ALA A 517 -43.66 13.46 -25.56
CA ALA A 517 -42.64 12.40 -25.62
C ALA A 517 -42.30 12.03 -27.07
N GLY A 518 -43.29 11.96 -27.96
CA GLY A 518 -43.11 11.69 -29.39
C GLY A 518 -42.33 12.77 -30.13
N ALA A 519 -42.45 14.03 -29.71
CA ALA A 519 -41.66 15.15 -30.24
C ALA A 519 -40.24 15.21 -29.65
N LEU A 520 -40.05 14.83 -28.38
CA LEU A 520 -38.76 14.86 -27.70
C LEU A 520 -37.84 13.70 -28.13
N ILE A 521 -38.36 12.50 -28.39
CA ILE A 521 -37.56 11.30 -28.72
C ILE A 521 -36.62 11.52 -29.94
N PRO A 522 -37.04 12.10 -31.07
CA PRO A 522 -36.14 12.44 -32.18
C PRO A 522 -34.99 13.35 -31.76
N LEU A 523 -35.29 14.44 -31.04
CA LEU A 523 -34.29 15.42 -30.59
C LEU A 523 -33.25 14.77 -29.66
N VAL A 524 -33.66 13.81 -28.82
CA VAL A 524 -32.80 13.05 -27.89
C VAL A 524 -31.95 11.97 -28.59
N LEU A 525 -32.25 11.65 -29.86
CA LEU A 525 -31.43 10.78 -30.70
C LEU A 525 -30.39 11.56 -31.53
N GLU A 526 -30.62 12.85 -31.80
CA GLU A 526 -29.71 13.71 -32.55
C GLU A 526 -28.41 14.01 -31.77
N THR A 527 -27.25 13.72 -32.37
CA THR A 527 -25.95 13.98 -31.74
C THR A 527 -25.67 15.45 -31.47
N GLU A 528 -26.32 16.35 -32.21
CA GLU A 528 -26.20 17.80 -32.01
C GLU A 528 -26.85 18.27 -30.69
N ASN A 529 -27.75 17.49 -30.09
CA ASN A 529 -28.43 17.84 -28.84
C ASN A 529 -27.78 17.25 -27.59
N ILE A 530 -26.66 16.53 -27.75
CA ILE A 530 -25.89 15.93 -26.66
C ILE A 530 -24.80 16.91 -26.17
N VAL A 531 -24.51 16.89 -24.87
CA VAL A 531 -23.31 17.47 -24.27
C VAL A 531 -22.53 16.39 -23.52
N LYS A 532 -21.20 16.39 -23.60
CA LYS A 532 -20.36 15.48 -22.81
C LYS A 532 -19.98 16.14 -21.48
N VAL A 533 -20.28 15.48 -20.36
CA VAL A 533 -20.08 16.02 -19.01
C VAL A 533 -18.65 15.70 -18.55
N SER A 534 -17.69 16.47 -19.08
CA SER A 534 -16.27 16.35 -18.78
C SER A 534 -15.87 17.00 -17.45
N GLY A 535 -14.97 16.36 -16.70
CA GLY A 535 -14.29 16.90 -15.53
C GLY A 535 -13.13 15.99 -15.13
N THR A 536 -12.07 16.57 -14.53
CA THR A 536 -10.99 15.80 -13.92
C THR A 536 -11.41 15.37 -12.52
N ALA A 537 -11.21 14.11 -12.15
CA ALA A 537 -11.64 13.64 -10.84
C ALA A 537 -10.78 14.27 -9.71
N PRO A 538 -11.39 14.68 -8.58
CA PRO A 538 -10.69 15.41 -7.52
C PRO A 538 -9.51 14.63 -6.95
N TRP A 539 -9.65 13.31 -6.76
CA TRP A 539 -8.57 12.44 -6.30
C TRP A 539 -7.38 12.31 -7.27
N VAL A 540 -7.49 12.76 -8.53
CA VAL A 540 -6.38 12.81 -9.49
C VAL A 540 -5.61 14.13 -9.33
N LEU A 541 -6.31 15.25 -9.19
CA LEU A 541 -5.70 16.56 -8.90
C LEU A 541 -4.93 16.51 -7.57
N ARG A 542 -5.54 15.88 -6.57
CA ARG A 542 -5.03 15.68 -5.21
C ARG A 542 -3.71 14.90 -5.11
N ILE A 543 -3.30 14.17 -6.16
CA ILE A 543 -2.03 13.43 -6.19
C ILE A 543 -0.83 14.38 -6.02
N GLU A 544 -0.91 15.60 -6.54
CA GLU A 544 0.20 16.57 -6.46
C GLU A 544 0.36 17.13 -5.03
N ASP A 545 -0.74 17.47 -4.35
CA ASP A 545 -0.75 17.85 -2.93
C ASP A 545 -0.12 16.75 -2.05
N ILE A 546 -0.55 15.49 -2.25
CA ILE A 546 -0.07 14.36 -1.46
C ILE A 546 1.44 14.17 -1.64
N LYS A 547 1.94 14.28 -2.89
CA LYS A 547 3.38 14.22 -3.18
C LYS A 547 4.15 15.37 -2.51
N ALA A 548 3.61 16.59 -2.55
CA ALA A 548 4.22 17.74 -1.89
C ALA A 548 4.25 17.57 -0.36
N ALA A 549 3.17 17.09 0.25
CA ALA A 549 3.09 16.83 1.69
C ALA A 549 4.12 15.77 2.15
N ILE A 550 4.31 14.70 1.37
CA ILE A 550 5.35 13.68 1.63
C ILE A 550 6.75 14.29 1.56
N ALA A 551 7.03 15.09 0.53
CA ALA A 551 8.34 15.74 0.37
C ALA A 551 8.66 16.67 1.56
N ILE A 552 7.69 17.50 1.98
CA ILE A 552 7.81 18.38 3.14
C ILE A 552 8.04 17.57 4.43
N ASN A 553 7.38 16.42 4.61
CA ASN A 553 7.61 15.57 5.78
C ASN A 553 9.03 14.97 5.79
N VAL A 554 9.56 14.52 4.64
CA VAL A 554 10.94 14.04 4.52
C VAL A 554 11.96 15.16 4.80
N GLU A 555 11.69 16.39 4.39
CA GLU A 555 12.52 17.55 4.73
C GLU A 555 12.46 17.88 6.24
N ALA A 556 11.28 17.78 6.86
CA ALA A 556 11.11 17.96 8.30
C ALA A 556 11.85 16.88 9.10
N GLU A 557 11.74 15.61 8.72
CA GLU A 557 12.46 14.48 9.32
C GLU A 557 13.97 14.64 9.20
N ARG A 558 14.49 15.02 8.02
CA ARG A 558 15.92 15.35 7.81
C ARG A 558 16.38 16.48 8.74
N LYS A 559 15.56 17.53 8.90
CA LYS A 559 15.88 18.66 9.77
C LYS A 559 15.83 18.30 11.26
N VAL A 560 14.92 17.42 11.68
CA VAL A 560 14.88 16.85 13.03
C VAL A 560 16.11 15.98 13.29
N ALA A 561 16.53 15.15 12.32
CA ALA A 561 17.76 14.37 12.42
C ALA A 561 19.00 15.28 12.55
N GLN A 562 19.13 16.30 11.70
CA GLN A 562 20.22 17.27 11.78
C GLN A 562 20.26 17.98 13.15
N LEU A 563 19.13 18.48 13.64
CA LEU A 563 19.06 19.13 14.96
C LEU A 563 19.39 18.18 16.11
N ASN A 564 19.06 16.89 15.98
CA ASN A 564 19.44 15.87 16.96
C ASN A 564 20.95 15.56 16.94
N ASP A 565 21.58 15.55 15.76
CA ASP A 565 23.02 15.37 15.63
C ASP A 565 23.81 16.60 16.09
N GLU A 566 23.32 17.82 15.81
CA GLU A 566 23.83 19.07 16.37
C GLU A 566 23.72 19.08 17.91
N MET A 567 22.57 18.66 18.46
CA MET A 567 22.39 18.51 19.91
C MET A 567 23.37 17.48 20.50
N GLN A 568 23.57 16.33 19.84
CA GLN A 568 24.57 15.35 20.27
C GLN A 568 26.00 15.90 20.20
N ALA A 569 26.36 16.63 19.16
CA ALA A 569 27.67 17.26 19.02
C ALA A 569 27.92 18.31 20.12
N LEU A 570 26.91 19.11 20.46
CA LEU A 570 26.94 20.04 21.59
C LEU A 570 27.10 19.30 22.93
N VAL A 571 26.38 18.19 23.15
CA VAL A 571 26.53 17.36 24.36
C VAL A 571 27.92 16.72 24.46
N ARG A 572 28.50 16.24 23.35
CA ARG A 572 29.89 15.73 23.30
C ARG A 572 30.89 16.86 23.63
N THR A 573 30.67 18.05 23.08
CA THR A 573 31.49 19.25 23.32
C THR A 573 31.42 19.71 24.78
N LEU A 574 30.23 19.67 25.40
CA LEU A 574 30.06 19.97 26.83
C LEU A 574 30.82 18.96 27.70
N LYS A 575 30.69 17.65 27.45
CA LYS A 575 31.44 16.62 28.18
C LYS A 575 32.95 16.78 28.07
N SER A 576 33.47 17.14 26.88
CA SER A 576 34.89 17.44 26.68
C SER A 576 35.34 18.67 27.47
N LYS A 577 34.51 19.72 27.54
CA LYS A 577 34.77 20.90 28.37
C LYS A 577 34.72 20.59 29.86
N ASP A 578 33.75 19.80 30.33
CA ASP A 578 33.69 19.34 31.73
C ASP A 578 34.92 18.52 32.11
N GLN A 579 35.40 17.63 31.22
CA GLN A 579 36.64 16.89 31.43
C GLN A 579 37.85 17.84 31.53
N HIS A 580 38.02 18.79 30.61
CA HIS A 580 39.10 19.77 30.70
C HIS A 580 38.99 20.66 31.96
N ILE A 581 37.78 20.99 32.42
CA ILE A 581 37.57 21.70 33.68
C ILE A 581 38.05 20.83 34.86
N GLN A 582 37.68 19.56 34.91
CA GLN A 582 38.16 18.61 35.93
C GLN A 582 39.69 18.44 35.91
N GLU A 583 40.29 18.23 34.73
CA GLU A 583 41.74 18.15 34.54
C GLU A 583 42.45 19.43 35.00
N SER A 584 41.89 20.60 34.65
CA SER A 584 42.43 21.89 35.09
C SER A 584 42.32 22.08 36.61
N SER A 585 41.23 21.62 37.23
CA SER A 585 41.04 21.69 38.68
C SER A 585 42.03 20.79 39.43
N VAL A 586 42.24 19.56 38.97
CA VAL A 586 43.26 18.66 39.53
C VAL A 586 44.67 19.23 39.34
N LYS A 587 44.93 19.90 38.21
CA LYS A 587 46.20 20.60 37.97
C LYS A 587 46.39 21.80 38.90
N ILE A 588 45.33 22.55 39.20
CA ILE A 588 45.35 23.65 40.20
C ILE A 588 45.67 23.08 41.58
N GLU A 589 44.94 22.05 42.07
CA GLU A 589 45.24 21.40 43.35
C GLU A 589 46.71 20.92 43.45
N LEU A 590 47.27 20.40 42.36
CA LEU A 590 48.66 19.94 42.33
C LEU A 590 49.65 21.11 42.35
N MET A 591 49.35 22.23 41.69
CA MET A 591 50.13 23.47 41.79
C MET A 591 50.04 24.07 43.20
N ASP A 592 48.86 24.11 43.82
CA ASP A 592 48.67 24.62 45.18
C ASP A 592 49.44 23.78 46.21
N ARG A 593 49.37 22.44 46.13
CA ARG A 593 50.18 21.55 46.98
C ARG A 593 51.69 21.76 46.79
N ARG A 594 52.14 22.04 45.55
CA ARG A 594 53.55 22.42 45.28
C ARG A 594 53.88 23.80 45.86
N MET A 595 52.98 24.77 45.75
CA MET A 595 53.15 26.11 46.31
C MET A 595 53.21 26.09 47.84
N GLU A 596 52.42 25.24 48.50
CA GLU A 596 52.54 24.99 49.94
C GLU A 596 53.87 24.35 50.31
N ALA A 597 54.37 23.38 49.53
CA ALA A 597 55.66 22.75 49.79
C ALA A 597 56.81 23.76 49.63
N VAL A 598 56.76 24.61 48.59
CA VAL A 598 57.74 25.69 48.36
C VAL A 598 57.65 26.77 49.44
N LYS A 599 56.44 27.12 49.92
CA LYS A 599 56.28 28.02 51.09
C LYS A 599 56.96 27.42 52.33
N LYS A 600 56.65 26.17 52.68
CA LYS A 600 57.29 25.47 53.82
C LYS A 600 58.82 25.42 53.68
N GLN A 601 59.34 25.24 52.46
CA GLN A 601 60.79 25.32 52.20
C GLN A 601 61.34 26.73 52.43
N ALA A 602 60.67 27.77 51.93
CA ALA A 602 61.05 29.17 52.16
C ALA A 602 60.99 29.54 53.66
N ASP A 603 59.96 29.09 54.38
CA ASP A 603 59.85 29.26 55.84
C ASP A 603 61.04 28.62 56.55
N THR A 604 61.42 27.37 56.21
CA THR A 604 62.61 26.73 56.78
C THR A 604 63.94 27.40 56.39
N ILE A 605 64.03 28.04 55.23
CA ILE A 605 65.21 28.84 54.84
C ILE A 605 65.29 30.09 55.71
N ILE A 606 64.17 30.77 55.96
CA ILE A 606 64.10 31.94 56.84
C ILE A 606 64.47 31.56 58.28
N ASP A 607 64.04 30.40 58.79
CA ASP A 607 64.45 29.91 60.10
C ASP A 607 65.96 29.60 60.15
N LEU A 608 66.51 28.93 59.15
CA LEU A 608 67.95 28.66 59.04
C LEU A 608 68.79 29.94 58.91
N GLU A 609 68.33 30.95 58.16
CA GLU A 609 68.96 32.26 58.10
C GLU A 609 68.91 32.98 59.46
N ASN A 610 67.81 32.86 60.19
CA ASN A 610 67.69 33.40 61.56
C ASN A 610 68.63 32.68 62.54
N GLU A 611 68.85 31.37 62.41
CA GLU A 611 69.82 30.63 63.22
C GLU A 611 71.26 30.97 62.84
N LEU A 612 71.59 31.04 61.55
CA LEU A 612 72.90 31.45 61.05
C LEU A 612 73.25 32.88 61.49
N ASN A 613 72.27 33.80 61.51
CA ASN A 613 72.44 35.16 62.04
C ASN A 613 72.54 35.21 63.58
N LYS A 614 72.05 34.22 64.34
CA LYS A 614 72.35 34.07 65.77
C LYS A 614 73.78 33.55 65.95
N ALA A 615 74.17 32.52 65.20
CA ALA A 615 75.51 31.94 65.24
C ALA A 615 76.59 32.99 64.92
N ARG A 616 76.43 33.78 63.85
CA ARG A 616 77.34 34.91 63.51
C ARG A 616 77.44 36.01 64.58
N LYS A 617 76.39 36.19 65.39
CA LYS A 617 76.44 37.13 66.54
C LYS A 617 77.18 36.54 67.73
N GLN A 618 77.08 35.22 67.93
CA GLN A 618 77.87 34.51 68.94
C GLN A 618 79.35 34.43 68.52
N GLU A 619 79.63 34.09 67.25
CA GLU A 619 80.94 34.12 66.61
C GLU A 619 81.64 35.46 66.87
N ARG A 620 81.02 36.59 66.49
CA ARG A 620 81.58 37.93 66.77
C ARG A 620 81.75 38.23 68.26
N ALA A 621 80.82 37.81 69.12
CA ALA A 621 80.98 38.00 70.57
C ALA A 621 82.13 37.15 71.14
N TYR A 622 82.47 36.03 70.50
CA TYR A 622 83.66 35.25 70.82
C TYR A 622 84.94 35.84 70.19
N GLU A 623 84.88 36.42 68.98
CA GLU A 623 85.99 37.18 68.38
C GLU A 623 86.35 38.40 69.24
N GLU A 624 85.37 39.25 69.59
CA GLU A 624 85.54 40.41 70.48
C GLU A 624 86.09 39.98 71.86
N ALA A 625 85.62 38.85 72.41
CA ALA A 625 86.16 38.30 73.66
C ALA A 625 87.59 37.73 73.51
N MET A 626 87.95 37.16 72.34
CA MET A 626 89.31 36.72 72.06
C MET A 626 90.25 37.91 71.85
N GLU A 627 89.85 38.97 71.13
CA GLU A 627 90.66 40.19 71.00
C GLU A 627 90.90 40.86 72.37
N GLN A 628 89.88 40.90 73.23
CA GLN A 628 90.02 41.38 74.62
C GLN A 628 91.01 40.52 75.42
N LEU A 629 90.91 39.19 75.35
CA LEU A 629 91.84 38.27 76.01
C LEU A 629 93.26 38.32 75.43
N GLN A 630 93.40 38.58 74.12
CA GLN A 630 94.68 38.75 73.43
C GLN A 630 95.38 40.03 73.89
N ALA A 631 94.65 41.14 74.03
CA ALA A 631 95.18 42.40 74.55
C ALA A 631 95.59 42.30 76.03
N ASP A 632 94.81 41.58 76.85
CA ASP A 632 95.18 41.26 78.24
C ASP A 632 96.42 40.36 78.29
N LEU A 633 96.59 39.43 77.34
CA LEU A 633 97.79 38.60 77.19
C LEU A 633 99.03 39.45 76.84
N ASP A 634 98.95 40.29 75.81
CA ASP A 634 100.05 41.18 75.38
C ASP A 634 100.47 42.14 76.52
N SER A 635 99.52 42.59 77.34
CA SER A 635 99.80 43.37 78.55
C SER A 635 100.58 42.55 79.59
N LEU A 636 100.16 41.32 79.87
CA LEU A 636 100.83 40.42 80.81
C LEU A 636 102.19 39.92 80.28
N GLU A 637 102.38 39.84 78.97
CA GLU A 637 103.68 39.56 78.34
C GLU A 637 104.64 40.74 78.46
N GLN A 638 104.20 41.99 78.24
CA GLN A 638 105.04 43.17 78.47
C GLN A 638 105.53 43.29 79.91
N ASP A 639 104.70 42.92 80.90
CA ASP A 639 105.11 42.95 82.31
C ASP A 639 105.92 41.71 82.73
N ASN A 640 105.72 40.55 82.09
CA ASN A 640 106.66 39.43 82.18
C ASN A 640 108.05 39.78 81.64
N ALA A 641 108.12 40.47 80.50
CA ALA A 641 109.37 40.82 79.82
C ALA A 641 110.28 41.71 80.69
N LYS A 642 109.70 42.55 81.54
CA LYS A 642 110.42 43.41 82.50
C LYS A 642 110.98 42.64 83.71
N LEU A 643 110.46 41.46 84.01
CA LEU A 643 110.79 40.66 85.20
C LEU A 643 111.59 39.37 84.92
N LYS A 644 111.85 39.02 83.66
CA LYS A 644 112.62 37.83 83.25
C LYS A 644 114.01 38.15 82.69
N THR A 645 114.74 39.07 83.33
CA THR A 645 116.11 39.47 82.96
C THR A 645 117.21 38.48 83.38
N MET A 646 116.86 37.26 83.82
CA MET A 646 117.81 36.18 84.13
C MET A 646 117.27 34.79 83.72
N ALA A 647 118.16 33.95 83.18
CA ALA A 647 118.04 32.51 82.95
C ALA A 647 117.10 31.98 81.83
N ASN A 648 117.60 32.01 80.59
CA ASN A 648 117.77 30.88 79.66
C ASN A 648 116.74 29.71 79.53
N ASN A 649 116.36 29.48 78.27
CA ASN A 649 116.38 28.19 77.52
C ASN A 649 115.30 27.08 77.68
N ALA A 650 114.59 26.88 76.54
CA ALA A 650 114.49 25.64 75.73
C ALA A 650 113.42 24.54 76.00
N GLU A 651 112.87 24.05 74.86
CA GLU A 651 112.29 22.70 74.61
C GLU A 651 110.95 22.33 75.33
N ARG A 652 109.99 21.51 74.83
CA ARG A 652 109.81 20.55 73.69
C ARG A 652 108.30 20.51 73.30
N GLN A 653 107.85 20.36 72.03
CA GLN A 653 107.63 19.13 71.22
C GLN A 653 106.23 18.44 71.45
N PRO A 654 105.76 17.38 70.72
CA PRO A 654 104.84 17.52 69.56
C PRO A 654 103.58 16.57 69.53
N SER A 655 102.97 16.39 68.32
CA SER A 655 102.17 15.23 67.80
C SER A 655 100.65 15.13 68.10
N ALA A 656 99.77 14.51 67.28
CA ALA A 656 99.78 14.10 65.84
C ALA A 656 98.39 13.56 65.35
N ALA A 657 98.26 13.29 64.03
CA ALA A 657 97.27 12.43 63.30
C ALA A 657 95.80 12.93 63.17
N GLN A 658 95.09 12.89 62.02
CA GLN A 658 94.81 11.88 60.93
C GLN A 658 93.71 10.84 61.26
N PRO A 659 93.03 10.21 60.26
CA PRO A 659 92.56 10.71 58.95
C PRO A 659 90.99 10.74 58.87
N VAL A 660 90.15 10.12 58.00
CA VAL A 660 90.16 9.06 56.95
C VAL A 660 89.20 9.42 55.78
N GLU A 661 89.40 8.77 54.62
CA GLU A 661 88.54 8.62 53.41
C GLU A 661 87.47 7.47 53.62
N PRO A 662 86.76 6.83 52.62
CA PRO A 662 86.94 6.83 51.14
C PRO A 662 85.71 6.63 50.18
N GLU A 663 86.01 6.73 48.86
CA GLU A 663 85.41 5.98 47.70
C GLU A 663 83.89 6.09 47.37
N SER A 664 83.33 5.77 46.19
CA SER A 664 83.75 5.62 44.76
C SER A 664 82.45 5.41 43.89
N VAL A 665 82.33 5.23 42.56
CA VAL A 665 83.20 5.06 41.36
C VAL A 665 82.49 5.76 40.15
N PRO A 666 83.17 6.35 39.14
CA PRO A 666 82.51 6.84 37.91
C PRO A 666 82.32 5.74 36.84
N ILE A 667 81.17 5.72 36.16
CA ILE A 667 80.91 4.87 34.97
C ILE A 667 80.09 5.68 33.93
N GLU A 668 80.79 6.32 33.00
CA GLU A 668 80.20 6.83 31.75
C GLU A 668 80.38 5.79 30.62
N GLY A 669 79.47 5.76 29.64
CA GLY A 669 79.66 5.01 28.39
C GLY A 669 78.58 4.00 27.95
N SER A 670 77.50 3.79 28.72
CA SER A 670 76.42 2.84 28.31
C SER A 670 74.98 3.33 28.48
N LEU A 671 74.73 4.44 29.17
CA LEU A 671 73.36 4.91 29.45
C LEU A 671 72.76 5.71 28.28
N GLU A 672 73.56 6.54 27.61
CA GLU A 672 73.10 7.36 26.47
C GLU A 672 72.63 6.49 25.29
N THR A 673 73.32 5.39 25.00
CA THR A 673 72.93 4.47 23.92
C THR A 673 71.63 3.72 24.22
N SER A 674 71.39 3.30 25.48
CA SER A 674 70.09 2.74 25.88
C SER A 674 68.97 3.79 25.86
N TYR A 675 69.24 5.01 26.34
CA TYR A 675 68.27 6.10 26.38
C TYR A 675 67.87 6.56 24.97
N LEU A 676 68.84 6.66 24.06
CA LEU A 676 68.58 6.97 22.65
C LEU A 676 67.80 5.85 21.96
N LEU A 677 68.05 4.57 22.25
CA LEU A 677 67.25 3.45 21.72
C LEU A 677 65.80 3.49 22.23
N GLU A 678 65.59 3.75 23.52
CA GLU A 678 64.26 3.88 24.12
C GLU A 678 63.48 5.07 23.53
N GLN A 679 64.15 6.21 23.31
CA GLN A 679 63.58 7.33 22.55
C GLN A 679 63.25 6.94 21.09
N LEU A 680 64.11 6.19 20.41
CA LEU A 680 63.92 5.79 19.02
C LEU A 680 62.70 4.85 18.86
N ASP A 681 62.53 3.89 19.76
CA ASP A 681 61.37 2.99 19.74
C ASP A 681 60.08 3.67 20.25
N ALA A 682 60.17 4.63 21.18
CA ALA A 682 59.05 5.51 21.51
C ALA A 682 58.61 6.37 20.29
N LEU A 683 59.57 6.96 19.55
CA LEU A 683 59.30 7.69 18.31
C LEU A 683 58.77 6.79 17.20
N ARG A 684 59.24 5.55 17.06
CA ARG A 684 58.65 4.54 16.16
C ARG A 684 57.26 4.10 16.63
N GLY A 685 56.95 4.21 17.92
CA GLY A 685 55.61 4.02 18.48
C GLY A 685 54.67 5.14 18.07
N THR A 686 55.05 6.41 18.31
CA THR A 686 54.24 7.57 17.94
C THR A 686 54.09 7.72 16.42
N VAL A 687 55.14 7.48 15.63
CA VAL A 687 55.05 7.48 14.15
C VAL A 687 54.17 6.34 13.63
N ARG A 688 54.15 5.17 14.27
CA ARG A 688 53.17 4.12 13.94
C ARG A 688 51.76 4.56 14.28
N PHE A 689 51.51 5.02 15.50
CA PHE A 689 50.21 5.53 15.93
C PHE A 689 49.68 6.63 15.01
N LEU A 690 50.50 7.63 14.69
CA LEU A 690 50.15 8.73 13.78
C LEU A 690 49.91 8.24 12.35
N ARG A 691 50.61 7.21 11.86
CA ARG A 691 50.29 6.58 10.57
C ARG A 691 48.95 5.84 10.60
N THR A 692 48.66 5.08 11.66
CA THR A 692 47.36 4.42 11.83
C THR A 692 46.23 5.45 11.88
N GLU A 693 46.38 6.48 12.70
CA GLU A 693 45.40 7.57 12.84
C GLU A 693 45.21 8.34 11.53
N ASN A 694 46.29 8.67 10.80
CA ASN A 694 46.17 9.32 9.49
C ASN A 694 45.50 8.41 8.44
N SER A 695 45.74 7.09 8.49
CA SER A 695 45.05 6.13 7.62
C SER A 695 43.57 5.96 7.98
N TYR A 696 43.22 5.99 9.27
CA TYR A 696 41.85 5.93 9.75
C TYR A 696 41.08 7.21 9.41
N LEU A 697 41.69 8.39 9.56
CA LEU A 697 41.11 9.68 9.18
C LEU A 697 40.94 9.80 7.65
N ARG A 698 41.93 9.39 6.85
CA ARG A 698 41.79 9.33 5.38
C ARG A 698 40.73 8.33 4.92
N GLY A 699 40.62 7.19 5.60
CA GLY A 699 39.61 6.18 5.34
C GLY A 699 38.24 6.49 5.97
N GLN A 700 38.08 7.60 6.70
CA GLN A 700 36.88 7.82 7.52
C GLN A 700 35.63 8.04 6.65
N ASP A 701 35.76 8.72 5.51
CA ASP A 701 34.63 8.93 4.60
C ASP A 701 34.25 7.64 3.86
N LEU A 702 35.22 6.85 3.41
CA LEU A 702 34.98 5.51 2.86
C LEU A 702 34.28 4.58 3.89
N LEU A 703 34.64 4.69 5.17
CA LEU A 703 33.98 3.96 6.26
C LEU A 703 32.56 4.47 6.54
N LYS A 704 32.27 5.76 6.33
CA LYS A 704 30.89 6.30 6.39
C LYS A 704 30.07 5.81 5.21
N GLU A 705 30.63 5.79 4.00
CA GLU A 705 29.97 5.27 2.81
C GLU A 705 29.61 3.79 2.99
N ILE A 706 30.58 2.94 3.36
CA ILE A 706 30.36 1.52 3.68
C ILE A 706 29.34 1.35 4.82
N GLY A 707 29.39 2.21 5.85
CA GLY A 707 28.43 2.21 6.96
C GLY A 707 27.04 2.74 6.61
N SER A 708 26.88 3.44 5.48
CA SER A 708 25.59 3.94 4.98
C SER A 708 24.88 2.95 4.05
N LEU A 709 25.63 1.99 3.50
CA LEU A 709 25.06 0.87 2.77
C LEU A 709 24.25 -0.04 3.72
N PRO A 710 23.08 -0.55 3.31
CA PRO A 710 22.32 -1.47 4.15
C PRO A 710 23.15 -2.75 4.38
N PRO A 711 23.21 -3.27 5.62
CA PRO A 711 24.03 -4.44 5.92
C PRO A 711 23.55 -5.64 5.11
N LEU A 712 24.44 -6.20 4.29
CA LEU A 712 24.15 -7.38 3.47
C LEU A 712 23.65 -8.52 4.37
N SER A 713 22.37 -8.87 4.22
CA SER A 713 21.80 -10.01 4.91
C SER A 713 22.57 -11.26 4.50
N VAL A 714 23.22 -11.94 5.44
CA VAL A 714 23.98 -13.17 5.16
C VAL A 714 23.04 -14.19 4.52
N SER A 715 23.21 -14.38 3.21
CA SER A 715 22.46 -15.36 2.44
C SER A 715 22.75 -16.73 3.04
N ILE A 716 21.69 -17.43 3.47
CA ILE A 716 21.78 -18.64 4.29
C ILE A 716 22.82 -19.59 3.69
N THR A 717 23.93 -19.78 4.41
CA THR A 717 25.12 -20.48 3.89
C THR A 717 24.70 -21.81 3.30
N ARG A 718 24.86 -21.94 1.98
CA ARG A 718 24.53 -23.16 1.24
C ARG A 718 25.31 -24.30 1.90
N GLN A 719 24.60 -25.25 2.53
CA GLN A 719 25.26 -26.38 3.18
C GLN A 719 26.19 -27.04 2.14
N PRO A 720 27.45 -27.34 2.50
CA PRO A 720 28.38 -27.93 1.56
C PRO A 720 27.78 -29.22 1.00
N THR A 721 27.89 -29.42 -0.31
CA THR A 721 27.50 -30.67 -0.96
C THR A 721 28.20 -31.82 -0.25
N PRO A 722 27.47 -32.84 0.27
CA PRO A 722 28.10 -34.00 0.86
C PRO A 722 29.05 -34.66 -0.16
N GLU A 723 30.18 -35.16 0.33
CA GLU A 723 31.14 -35.85 -0.54
C GLU A 723 30.49 -37.05 -1.22
N LEU A 724 30.88 -37.27 -2.49
CA LEU A 724 30.38 -38.39 -3.30
C LEU A 724 30.98 -39.71 -2.79
N VAL A 725 30.33 -40.29 -1.77
CA VAL A 725 30.63 -41.64 -1.30
C VAL A 725 30.44 -42.61 -2.47
N SER A 726 31.55 -43.22 -2.91
CA SER A 726 31.56 -44.20 -4.00
C SER A 726 30.66 -45.39 -3.65
N SER A 727 29.82 -45.81 -4.60
CA SER A 727 28.87 -46.92 -4.41
C SER A 727 29.56 -48.24 -4.04
N SER A 728 29.43 -48.65 -2.78
CA SER A 728 29.71 -50.01 -2.33
C SER A 728 28.40 -50.74 -2.04
N LEU A 729 28.23 -51.93 -2.64
CA LEU A 729 27.13 -52.83 -2.33
C LEU A 729 27.38 -53.52 -0.98
N SER A 730 26.47 -53.35 -0.03
CA SER A 730 26.28 -54.32 1.05
C SER A 730 24.85 -54.24 1.57
N ASP A 731 24.15 -55.37 1.57
CA ASP A 731 23.11 -55.59 2.57
C ASP A 731 23.77 -55.63 3.95
N SER A 732 23.13 -55.01 4.94
CA SER A 732 23.25 -55.40 6.35
C SER A 732 22.12 -54.74 7.14
N ASP A 733 21.18 -55.55 7.63
CA ASP A 733 20.34 -55.11 8.73
C ASP A 733 21.24 -54.80 9.94
N SER A 734 21.01 -53.65 10.58
CA SER A 734 21.71 -53.25 11.80
C SER A 734 20.83 -52.27 12.58
N ASP A 735 20.09 -52.79 13.56
CA ASP A 735 19.41 -51.95 14.56
C ASP A 735 20.46 -51.20 15.39
N SER A 736 20.66 -49.91 15.09
CA SER A 736 21.40 -48.97 15.91
C SER A 736 20.49 -47.82 16.32
N ASP A 737 20.42 -47.52 17.63
CA ASP A 737 19.63 -46.43 18.21
C ASP A 737 20.18 -45.06 17.80
N ASP A 738 19.90 -44.64 16.57
CA ASP A 738 20.28 -43.33 16.06
C ASP A 738 19.48 -42.23 16.77
N LEU A 739 20.21 -41.32 17.43
CA LEU A 739 19.65 -40.20 18.17
C LEU A 739 18.79 -39.34 17.24
N SER A 740 17.47 -39.38 17.43
CA SER A 740 16.49 -38.83 16.48
C SER A 740 16.83 -37.40 16.08
N SER A 741 17.23 -37.21 14.81
CA SER A 741 17.57 -35.89 14.27
C SER A 741 16.46 -34.87 14.58
N PRO A 742 16.76 -33.68 15.12
CA PRO A 742 15.73 -32.74 15.53
C PRO A 742 14.80 -32.42 14.34
N PRO A 743 13.47 -32.45 14.54
CA PRO A 743 12.52 -32.45 13.43
C PRO A 743 12.63 -31.15 12.62
N THR A 744 13.08 -31.24 11.38
CA THR A 744 13.25 -30.06 10.54
C THR A 744 11.91 -29.51 10.04
N LEU A 745 11.89 -28.23 9.64
CA LEU A 745 10.70 -27.63 9.02
C LEU A 745 10.22 -28.39 7.76
N ARG A 746 11.14 -29.05 7.03
CA ARG A 746 10.80 -29.92 5.90
C ARG A 746 10.12 -31.22 6.34
N THR A 747 10.59 -31.90 7.39
CA THR A 747 9.96 -33.14 7.87
C THR A 747 8.60 -32.85 8.50
N LEU A 748 8.46 -31.80 9.30
CA LEU A 748 7.17 -31.36 9.86
C LEU A 748 6.18 -30.94 8.76
N SER A 749 6.65 -30.27 7.69
CA SER A 749 5.81 -29.96 6.52
C SER A 749 5.35 -31.21 5.76
N ALA A 750 6.21 -32.21 5.61
CA ALA A 750 5.87 -33.50 5.00
C ALA A 750 4.86 -34.29 5.85
N GLU A 751 5.09 -34.41 7.16
CA GLU A 751 4.15 -35.02 8.10
C GLU A 751 2.79 -34.32 8.09
N SER A 752 2.78 -32.98 8.09
CA SER A 752 1.56 -32.17 7.98
C SER A 752 0.76 -32.46 6.71
N LYS A 753 1.43 -32.48 5.54
CA LYS A 753 0.81 -32.80 4.25
C LYS A 753 0.28 -34.24 4.18
N LEU A 754 0.96 -35.20 4.80
CA LEU A 754 0.50 -36.59 4.90
C LEU A 754 -0.70 -36.71 5.84
N LEU A 755 -0.67 -36.10 7.02
CA LEU A 755 -1.78 -36.10 7.97
C LEU A 755 -3.01 -35.39 7.39
N TYR A 756 -2.83 -34.28 6.67
CA TYR A 756 -3.92 -33.59 5.97
C TYR A 756 -4.59 -34.50 4.92
N ARG A 757 -3.81 -35.29 4.17
CA ARG A 757 -4.34 -36.32 3.25
C ARG A 757 -5.06 -37.46 3.98
N GLU A 758 -4.56 -37.91 5.13
CA GLU A 758 -5.27 -38.90 5.97
C GLU A 758 -6.62 -38.34 6.48
N VAL A 759 -6.65 -37.08 6.93
CA VAL A 759 -7.85 -36.41 7.42
C VAL A 759 -8.88 -36.19 6.31
N ILE A 760 -8.47 -35.75 5.12
CA ILE A 760 -9.37 -35.66 3.94
C ILE A 760 -9.95 -37.03 3.58
N LYS A 761 -9.11 -38.07 3.53
CA LYS A 761 -9.58 -39.44 3.25
C LYS A 761 -10.57 -39.93 4.31
N TYR A 762 -10.40 -39.53 5.57
CA TYR A 762 -11.34 -39.81 6.65
C TYR A 762 -12.65 -39.01 6.51
N THR A 763 -12.62 -37.71 6.23
CA THR A 763 -13.83 -36.87 6.11
C THR A 763 -14.68 -37.23 4.88
N CYS A 764 -14.04 -37.54 3.74
CA CYS A 764 -14.71 -37.98 2.52
C CYS A 764 -15.24 -39.43 2.59
N SER A 765 -14.75 -40.27 3.51
CA SER A 765 -15.26 -41.63 3.66
C SER A 765 -16.68 -41.65 4.26
N PRO A 766 -17.60 -42.52 3.79
CA PRO A 766 -19.02 -42.47 4.15
C PRO A 766 -19.26 -42.67 5.64
N ARG A 767 -20.06 -41.76 6.24
CA ARG A 767 -20.41 -41.78 7.68
C ARG A 767 -21.49 -42.80 8.04
N VAL A 768 -22.22 -43.32 7.05
CA VAL A 768 -23.30 -44.30 7.24
C VAL A 768 -22.70 -45.71 7.26
N VAL A 769 -23.09 -46.51 8.24
CA VAL A 769 -22.68 -47.92 8.35
C VAL A 769 -23.67 -48.79 7.57
N ASP A 770 -23.15 -49.55 6.60
CA ASP A 770 -23.98 -50.48 5.84
C ASP A 770 -24.52 -51.62 6.73
N LEU A 771 -25.79 -51.93 6.54
CA LEU A 771 -26.55 -52.98 7.23
C LEU A 771 -26.97 -54.12 6.28
N SER A 772 -26.62 -54.06 4.99
CA SER A 772 -26.98 -55.06 3.97
C SER A 772 -26.68 -56.49 4.42
N ALA A 773 -25.43 -56.76 4.83
CA ALA A 773 -24.97 -58.07 5.30
C ALA A 773 -25.67 -58.54 6.60
N VAL A 774 -26.16 -57.61 7.41
CA VAL A 774 -26.94 -57.91 8.64
C VAL A 774 -28.39 -58.24 8.29
N ARG A 775 -28.96 -57.59 7.26
CA ARG A 775 -30.30 -57.89 6.75
C ARG A 775 -30.32 -59.23 5.99
N ALA A 776 -29.33 -59.47 5.13
CA ALA A 776 -29.16 -60.73 4.40
C ALA A 776 -29.12 -61.94 5.36
N ARG A 777 -28.23 -61.92 6.37
CA ARG A 777 -28.15 -63.02 7.36
C ARG A 777 -29.40 -63.22 8.21
N ARG A 778 -30.23 -62.18 8.41
CA ARG A 778 -31.55 -62.34 9.07
C ARG A 778 -32.59 -62.97 8.15
N ALA A 779 -32.49 -62.79 6.84
CA ALA A 779 -33.35 -63.46 5.87
C ALA A 779 -32.98 -64.95 5.73
N GLU A 780 -31.69 -65.29 5.87
CA GLU A 780 -31.18 -66.67 5.87
C GLU A 780 -31.63 -67.47 7.13
N ASP A 781 -31.53 -66.90 8.34
CA ASP A 781 -31.78 -67.62 9.61
C ASP A 781 -33.27 -67.72 10.06
N GLY A 782 -34.23 -67.19 9.28
CA GLY A 782 -35.65 -67.55 9.37
C GLY A 782 -36.37 -67.32 10.72
N ASP A 783 -36.42 -66.07 11.19
CA ASP A 783 -37.28 -65.51 12.27
C ASP A 783 -37.35 -66.26 13.63
N LYS A 784 -36.43 -67.18 13.93
CA LYS A 784 -36.39 -67.92 15.21
C LYS A 784 -35.88 -67.13 16.42
N GLY A 785 -35.99 -65.80 16.42
CA GLY A 785 -35.67 -64.89 17.55
C GLY A 785 -34.20 -64.81 17.99
N VAL A 786 -33.37 -65.80 17.67
CA VAL A 786 -31.94 -65.84 17.96
C VAL A 786 -31.19 -64.91 17.00
N ARG A 787 -30.22 -64.15 17.51
CA ARG A 787 -29.42 -63.25 16.66
C ARG A 787 -28.46 -64.09 15.79
N PRO A 788 -28.45 -63.92 14.45
CA PRO A 788 -27.52 -64.63 13.57
C PRO A 788 -26.08 -64.34 13.97
N TRP A 789 -25.21 -65.35 13.93
CA TRP A 789 -23.81 -65.16 14.28
C TRP A 789 -23.09 -64.33 13.19
N ILE A 790 -22.45 -63.23 13.60
CA ILE A 790 -21.73 -62.31 12.72
C ILE A 790 -20.32 -62.12 13.30
N PRO A 791 -19.24 -62.32 12.51
CA PRO A 791 -17.88 -62.06 12.96
C PRO A 791 -17.74 -60.63 13.50
N LYS A 792 -17.11 -60.45 14.68
CA LYS A 792 -17.06 -59.16 15.40
C LYS A 792 -16.71 -57.97 14.48
N LYS A 793 -15.72 -58.13 13.60
CA LYS A 793 -15.29 -57.11 12.62
C LYS A 793 -16.38 -56.64 11.66
N LYS A 794 -17.36 -57.48 11.31
CA LYS A 794 -18.49 -57.17 10.41
C LYS A 794 -19.76 -56.72 11.15
N THR A 795 -19.68 -56.48 12.47
CA THR A 795 -20.84 -55.97 13.22
C THR A 795 -20.94 -54.45 13.08
N PRO A 796 -22.15 -53.86 12.95
CA PRO A 796 -22.30 -52.40 12.79
C PRO A 796 -21.68 -51.61 13.95
N ALA A 797 -21.78 -52.13 15.18
CA ALA A 797 -21.15 -51.54 16.36
C ALA A 797 -19.62 -51.50 16.26
N TYR A 798 -18.99 -52.50 15.63
CA TYR A 798 -17.55 -52.48 15.39
C TYR A 798 -17.18 -51.45 14.31
N HIS A 799 -17.92 -51.34 13.21
CA HIS A 799 -17.68 -50.31 12.20
C HIS A 799 -17.77 -48.88 12.79
N VAL A 800 -18.76 -48.60 13.65
CA VAL A 800 -18.85 -47.32 14.38
C VAL A 800 -17.64 -47.10 15.31
N TRP A 801 -17.28 -48.13 16.08
CA TRP A 801 -16.15 -48.08 17.02
C TRP A 801 -14.79 -47.89 16.31
N GLU A 802 -14.57 -48.59 15.20
CA GLU A 802 -13.36 -48.51 14.38
C GLU A 802 -13.22 -47.12 13.74
N ARG A 803 -14.32 -46.57 13.20
CA ARG A 803 -14.34 -45.19 12.70
C ARG A 803 -14.05 -44.17 13.81
N LYS A 804 -14.64 -44.33 14.99
CA LYS A 804 -14.37 -43.47 16.16
C LYS A 804 -12.89 -43.55 16.58
N MET A 805 -12.33 -44.75 16.68
CA MET A 805 -10.91 -44.99 16.99
C MET A 805 -9.97 -44.39 15.93
N GLN A 806 -10.35 -44.42 14.65
CA GLN A 806 -9.59 -43.75 13.59
C GLN A 806 -9.59 -42.23 13.78
N GLY A 807 -10.75 -41.62 14.08
CA GLY A 807 -10.85 -40.20 14.40
C GLY A 807 -10.02 -39.79 15.62
N GLU A 808 -10.08 -40.56 16.71
CA GLU A 808 -9.28 -40.32 17.92
C GLU A 808 -7.77 -40.44 17.66
N ARG A 809 -7.34 -41.39 16.82
CA ARG A 809 -5.92 -41.52 16.40
C ARG A 809 -5.46 -40.33 15.56
N LEU A 810 -6.28 -39.87 14.62
CA LEU A 810 -5.97 -38.68 13.81
C LEU A 810 -5.91 -37.40 14.67
N GLY A 811 -6.81 -37.25 15.63
CA GLY A 811 -6.77 -36.15 16.61
C GLY A 811 -5.49 -36.16 17.44
N LYS A 812 -5.05 -37.33 17.93
CA LYS A 812 -3.77 -37.47 18.65
C LYS A 812 -2.55 -37.18 17.78
N LYS A 813 -2.53 -37.67 16.53
CA LYS A 813 -1.47 -37.30 15.54
C LYS A 813 -1.41 -35.78 15.33
N LEU A 814 -2.57 -35.12 15.20
CA LEU A 814 -2.66 -33.68 14.98
C LEU A 814 -2.13 -32.88 16.18
N HIS A 815 -2.47 -33.28 17.40
CA HIS A 815 -2.00 -32.61 18.62
C HIS A 815 -0.48 -32.75 18.76
N GLY A 816 0.07 -33.97 18.65
CA GLY A 816 1.51 -34.21 18.72
C GLY A 816 2.32 -33.70 17.51
N LEU A 817 1.67 -33.34 16.41
CA LEU A 817 2.29 -32.53 15.34
C LEU A 817 2.32 -31.06 15.74
N LEU A 818 1.20 -30.53 16.25
CA LEU A 818 1.04 -29.14 16.67
C LEU A 818 2.05 -28.77 17.78
N GLU A 819 2.17 -29.61 18.81
CA GLU A 819 3.16 -29.47 19.89
C GLU A 819 4.60 -29.43 19.38
N ARG A 820 4.97 -30.29 18.40
CA ARG A 820 6.31 -30.27 17.79
C ARG A 820 6.54 -29.03 16.92
N THR A 821 5.52 -28.55 16.22
CA THR A 821 5.62 -27.29 15.46
C THR A 821 5.69 -26.05 16.35
N SER A 822 4.98 -26.01 17.49
CA SER A 822 5.06 -24.87 18.42
C SER A 822 6.38 -24.86 19.19
N ALA A 823 6.89 -26.03 19.59
CA ALA A 823 8.23 -26.15 20.18
C ALA A 823 9.33 -25.63 19.25
N LEU A 824 9.26 -25.96 17.94
CA LEU A 824 10.22 -25.49 16.94
C LEU A 824 10.03 -24.00 16.56
N ALA A 825 8.80 -23.49 16.63
CA ALA A 825 8.53 -22.07 16.44
C ALA A 825 9.04 -21.23 17.63
N ALA A 826 9.05 -21.79 18.84
CA ALA A 826 9.60 -21.16 20.05
C ALA A 826 11.12 -21.33 20.21
N SER A 827 11.78 -22.09 19.32
CA SER A 827 13.23 -22.28 19.28
C SER A 827 13.90 -21.52 18.14
N ARG A 828 13.29 -20.42 17.69
CA ARG A 828 13.73 -19.52 16.61
C ARG A 828 13.51 -18.07 17.02
#